data_AF-A0A2Y9R2T7-F1
#
_entry.id   AF-A0A2Y9R2T7-F1
#
_cell.length_a   1.000
_cell.length_b   1.000
_cell.length_c   1.000
_cell.angle_alpha   90.00
_cell.angle_beta   90.00
_cell.angle_gamma   90.00
#
_symmetry.space_group_name_H-M   'P 1'
#
loop_
_entity.id
_entity.type
_entity.pdbx_description
1 polymer ?
#
loop_
_entity_poly.entity_id
_entity_poly.type
_entity_poly.pdbx_seq_one_letter_code
_entity_poly.pdbx_strand_id
1 'polypeptide(L)'
;MAHRALSLLFLLVLQSSCLGYRSPLSVFKRVKETARSFPNECLGTSRPVIPIDSSDFALDIRMPGVTPKQSDTYICMSLRLPTDEEAFVIDFKPHASMDTVHHMLLFGCNMPASTGSYWFCDEGTCTDKANILYAWARNAPPTRLPKGVGFRVGGDTGSKYFVLQVHYGDISAFRDNHKDCSGVSLHLTRLPQPLIAGMYLLMSVDTVIPAGEKVVNSDISCHYKNYPMHVFAYRVHTHHLGKVVSGYRVRNGQWTLIGRQSPQLPQAFYPVEHPVDVSFGDILAARCVFTGEGRSEATHIGGTSTDEMCNLYIMYYMEAKHAVSFMTCTQNVAPDMFRTIPREANIPIPVKSDVIMTHGHHKETENKDKPSLPQQPKREEEEVLDQGDFYSLLSKLLGEREDVVHVHKYNPTEKAESESDLVAEIANVVQKKDLGRSDAREGAEREERGNTILVRDRIHKFHRLESTLSPAENRVFSLQQPLPGEGSREPEHTGDFHVEEALDWPGVYLLPGQVSGVALDLKNNLVIFHRGDHVWDGNSFDSKFVYQQRGLGPIEEDTILVIDPNNAAVLHSSGKNLFYLPHGLSVDKDGNYWVTDVALHQVFKLDPNSKEGPLLILGRSMQPGSDQNHFCQPTDVAVDPETGIIYVSDGYCNSRIMQFSPTGKFITQWGEASSGSNPNPGQFSVPHSLALVHHLGQLCVADRENGRIQCFKTDTKEFVREIKHASFGRSVFAISYIPGLLFAVNGKPYFGEREPVQGFVMNFSSGEIIGIFKPVRKHFDMPHDIVASEDGTVYIGDAHSNTVWKFTSAERMGEQSTNWQWLKDLKWNIDQLKRLALMTRKSKVLCLPAVSQKHQTQEHLSDSALAITYLWNATSPDKNG
;
A
#
# COMPACT_ATOMS: atom_id res chain seq x y z
N MET A 1 0.78 -2.93 66.42
CA MET A 1 1.03 -4.31 66.90
C MET A 1 -0.22 -5.14 66.61
N ALA A 2 -0.20 -6.36 66.06
CA ALA A 2 0.82 -7.09 65.28
C ALA A 2 0.11 -8.19 64.44
N HIS A 3 0.86 -8.94 63.64
CA HIS A 3 0.45 -9.82 62.53
C HIS A 3 -0.65 -10.90 62.72
N ARG A 4 -1.32 -11.15 61.58
CA ARG A 4 -1.86 -12.42 60.99
C ARG A 4 -1.48 -13.78 61.63
N ALA A 5 -2.47 -14.69 61.68
CA ALA A 5 -2.40 -16.13 61.35
C ALA A 5 -3.84 -16.62 61.01
N LEU A 6 -4.23 -16.97 59.77
CA LEU A 6 -4.02 -18.19 58.95
C LEU A 6 -4.72 -19.49 59.42
N SER A 7 -5.86 -19.78 58.77
CA SER A 7 -6.41 -21.05 58.22
C SER A 7 -6.10 -22.44 58.82
N LEU A 8 -7.16 -23.24 59.09
CA LEU A 8 -7.29 -24.67 58.69
C LEU A 8 -8.70 -25.29 59.03
N LEU A 9 -9.08 -26.37 58.31
CA LEU A 9 -10.36 -27.14 58.30
C LEU A 9 -11.61 -26.37 57.79
N PHE A 10 -12.28 -26.63 56.65
CA PHE A 10 -12.47 -27.78 55.72
C PHE A 10 -13.72 -28.67 55.96
N LEU A 11 -14.82 -28.29 55.27
CA LEU A 11 -15.89 -29.09 54.61
C LEU A 11 -16.73 -30.18 55.33
N LEU A 12 -18.06 -30.09 55.06
CA LEU A 12 -19.08 -31.15 54.86
C LEU A 12 -19.59 -32.03 56.01
N VAL A 13 -20.91 -31.94 56.28
CA VAL A 13 -21.89 -33.06 56.14
C VAL A 13 -23.24 -32.50 55.62
N LEU A 14 -23.90 -33.25 54.72
CA LEU A 14 -25.21 -32.95 54.11
C LEU A 14 -26.34 -33.85 54.68
N GLN A 15 -27.60 -33.42 54.48
CA GLN A 15 -28.79 -34.16 53.97
C GLN A 15 -30.10 -33.76 54.69
N SER A 16 -31.03 -33.05 54.01
CA SER A 16 -32.23 -33.57 53.30
C SER A 16 -33.48 -33.64 54.22
N SER A 17 -34.70 -33.19 53.86
CA SER A 17 -35.42 -33.40 52.58
C SER A 17 -36.62 -32.45 52.33
N CYS A 18 -36.84 -32.11 51.04
CA CYS A 18 -38.13 -32.07 50.29
C CYS A 18 -39.25 -30.97 50.42
N LEU A 19 -39.63 -30.49 49.21
CA LEU A 19 -40.96 -30.10 48.68
C LEU A 19 -41.56 -28.70 48.92
N GLY A 20 -42.01 -28.04 47.83
CA GLY A 20 -42.99 -26.94 47.87
C GLY A 20 -42.93 -25.89 46.74
N TYR A 21 -43.56 -26.15 45.59
CA TYR A 21 -43.65 -25.21 44.44
C TYR A 21 -44.89 -24.29 44.55
N ARG A 22 -44.77 -22.96 44.40
CA ARG A 22 -45.82 -22.08 43.80
C ARG A 22 -45.40 -20.63 43.58
N SER A 23 -46.00 -20.02 42.56
CA SER A 23 -45.85 -18.65 42.08
C SER A 23 -46.77 -17.64 42.77
N PRO A 24 -46.59 -16.33 42.49
CA PRO A 24 -47.72 -15.42 42.36
C PRO A 24 -47.78 -14.72 40.99
N LEU A 25 -49.01 -14.51 40.53
CA LEU A 25 -49.36 -13.81 39.29
C LEU A 25 -49.61 -12.31 39.53
N SER A 26 -49.51 -11.55 38.43
CA SER A 26 -50.30 -10.36 38.11
C SER A 26 -50.20 -9.10 38.99
N VAL A 27 -49.61 -8.05 38.41
CA VAL A 27 -50.31 -6.77 38.24
C VAL A 27 -50.30 -6.41 36.75
N PHE A 28 -51.30 -6.86 36.01
CA PHE A 28 -51.57 -6.39 34.65
C PHE A 28 -52.56 -5.22 34.74
N LYS A 29 -52.20 -4.02 34.26
CA LYS A 29 -53.17 -2.97 33.95
C LYS A 29 -53.25 -2.80 32.44
N ARG A 30 -54.45 -3.09 31.92
CA ARG A 30 -54.78 -3.23 30.50
C ARG A 30 -54.98 -1.85 29.86
N VAL A 31 -54.10 -1.45 28.94
CA VAL A 31 -54.47 -0.54 27.85
C VAL A 31 -54.89 -1.40 26.67
N LYS A 32 -56.06 -1.12 26.10
CA LYS A 32 -56.68 -1.90 25.04
C LYS A 32 -56.81 -1.02 23.80
N GLU A 33 -55.79 -1.05 22.94
CA GLU A 33 -55.91 -0.50 21.59
C GLU A 33 -56.03 -1.61 20.57
N THR A 34 -57.14 -1.59 19.86
CA THR A 34 -57.39 -2.40 18.67
C THR A 34 -56.62 -1.84 17.49
N ALA A 35 -55.43 -2.38 17.22
CA ALA A 35 -54.74 -2.18 15.95
C ALA A 35 -55.04 -3.35 15.01
N ARG A 36 -55.60 -3.05 13.83
CA ARG A 36 -55.70 -4.02 12.72
C ARG A 36 -54.29 -4.31 12.20
N SER A 37 -53.99 -5.57 11.91
CA SER A 37 -52.74 -5.97 11.27
C SER A 37 -52.64 -5.38 9.87
N PHE A 38 -51.69 -4.46 9.67
CA PHE A 38 -51.19 -4.08 8.36
C PHE A 38 -49.80 -4.72 8.16
N PRO A 39 -49.48 -5.26 6.98
CA PRO A 39 -48.18 -5.85 6.70
C PRO A 39 -47.12 -4.78 6.38
N ASN A 40 -45.84 -5.17 6.46
CA ASN A 40 -44.65 -4.40 6.05
C ASN A 40 -44.25 -3.18 6.92
N GLU A 41 -44.03 -3.41 8.22
CA GLU A 41 -42.91 -2.75 8.91
C GLU A 41 -41.76 -3.76 9.04
N CYS A 42 -40.53 -3.35 8.72
CA CYS A 42 -39.34 -4.14 9.08
C CYS A 42 -39.34 -4.34 10.60
N LEU A 43 -39.43 -5.59 11.05
CA LEU A 43 -39.84 -5.93 12.42
C LEU A 43 -38.93 -5.33 13.52
N GLY A 44 -39.34 -4.15 13.98
CA GLY A 44 -39.42 -3.71 15.37
C GLY A 44 -38.19 -3.85 16.25
N THR A 45 -37.51 -2.71 16.51
CA THR A 45 -36.85 -2.34 17.79
C THR A 45 -35.96 -3.39 18.49
N SER A 46 -35.48 -4.41 17.78
CA SER A 46 -34.43 -5.30 18.25
C SER A 46 -33.13 -4.51 18.33
N ARG A 47 -32.43 -4.65 19.46
CA ARG A 47 -31.07 -4.10 19.59
C ARG A 47 -30.19 -4.77 18.52
N PRO A 48 -29.33 -4.04 17.79
CA PRO A 48 -28.48 -4.65 16.77
C PRO A 48 -27.51 -5.68 17.36
N VAL A 49 -27.30 -5.66 18.68
CA VAL A 49 -26.53 -6.66 19.43
C VAL A 49 -27.47 -7.61 20.17
N ILE A 50 -27.37 -8.90 19.86
CA ILE A 50 -28.09 -9.99 20.51
C ILE A 50 -27.08 -10.85 21.28
N PRO A 51 -27.02 -10.79 22.62
CA PRO A 51 -26.15 -11.66 23.40
C PRO A 51 -26.50 -13.14 23.19
N ILE A 52 -25.49 -13.98 22.95
CA ILE A 52 -25.64 -15.43 22.82
C ILE A 52 -25.23 -16.09 24.15
N ASP A 53 -24.06 -15.72 24.68
CA ASP A 53 -23.58 -16.12 26.00
C ASP A 53 -22.74 -15.00 26.65
N SER A 54 -21.81 -15.35 27.55
CA SER A 54 -20.92 -14.40 28.25
C SER A 54 -19.78 -13.81 27.39
N SER A 55 -19.37 -14.50 26.32
CA SER A 55 -18.30 -14.08 25.40
C SER A 55 -18.81 -13.81 23.98
N ASP A 56 -19.97 -14.35 23.62
CA ASP A 56 -20.49 -14.39 22.25
C ASP A 56 -21.74 -13.54 22.07
N PHE A 57 -21.83 -12.87 20.93
CA PHE A 57 -22.98 -12.05 20.55
C PHE A 57 -23.18 -12.08 19.03
N ALA A 58 -24.44 -12.03 18.60
CA ALA A 58 -24.77 -11.74 17.21
C ALA A 58 -24.88 -10.22 16.98
N LEU A 59 -24.44 -9.78 15.81
CA LEU A 59 -24.55 -8.39 15.34
C LEU A 59 -25.35 -8.35 14.03
N ASP A 60 -26.54 -7.76 14.06
CA ASP A 60 -27.44 -7.62 12.91
C ASP A 60 -27.12 -6.34 12.13
N ILE A 61 -26.60 -6.50 10.91
CA ILE A 61 -26.25 -5.40 10.00
C ILE A 61 -27.27 -5.38 8.87
N ARG A 62 -28.26 -4.49 8.95
CA ARG A 62 -29.40 -4.42 8.02
C ARG A 62 -29.57 -3.03 7.42
N MET A 63 -30.05 -2.96 6.18
CA MET A 63 -30.47 -1.69 5.57
C MET A 63 -31.60 -1.03 6.37
N PRO A 64 -31.57 0.30 6.57
CA PRO A 64 -32.50 1.03 7.44
C PRO A 64 -33.87 1.31 6.79
N GLY A 65 -34.47 0.31 6.15
CA GLY A 65 -35.78 0.44 5.50
C GLY A 65 -35.72 1.30 4.23
N VAL A 66 -34.86 0.91 3.30
CA VAL A 66 -34.61 1.63 2.04
C VAL A 66 -35.61 1.24 0.96
N THR A 67 -35.81 2.11 -0.03
CA THR A 67 -36.67 1.83 -1.19
C THR A 67 -35.95 2.28 -2.47
N PRO A 68 -35.22 1.37 -3.14
CA PRO A 68 -34.55 1.63 -4.42
C PRO A 68 -35.53 2.20 -5.47
N LYS A 69 -35.04 3.14 -6.30
CA LYS A 69 -35.85 3.83 -7.33
C LYS A 69 -35.43 3.53 -8.76
N GLN A 70 -34.27 2.89 -8.95
CA GLN A 70 -33.74 2.47 -10.24
C GLN A 70 -33.24 1.02 -10.11
N SER A 71 -33.32 0.24 -11.19
CA SER A 71 -32.60 -1.03 -11.28
C SER A 71 -31.09 -0.80 -11.18
N ASP A 72 -30.36 -1.84 -10.78
CA ASP A 72 -28.91 -1.83 -10.56
C ASP A 72 -28.42 -0.77 -9.55
N THR A 73 -29.21 -0.48 -8.50
CA THR A 73 -28.81 0.47 -7.45
C THR A 73 -27.90 -0.20 -6.40
N TYR A 74 -26.75 0.42 -6.11
CA TYR A 74 -25.85 0.03 -5.02
C TYR A 74 -26.06 0.94 -3.81
N ILE A 75 -26.56 0.37 -2.71
CA ILE A 75 -26.75 1.10 -1.45
C ILE A 75 -25.76 0.59 -0.41
N CYS A 76 -25.10 1.53 0.27
CA CYS A 76 -24.14 1.28 1.33
C CYS A 76 -24.66 1.80 2.68
N MET A 77 -24.36 1.10 3.76
CA MET A 77 -24.60 1.55 5.14
C MET A 77 -23.45 1.07 6.04
N SER A 78 -23.23 1.73 7.18
CA SER A 78 -22.20 1.33 8.15
C SER A 78 -22.77 1.05 9.54
N LEU A 79 -22.08 0.18 10.28
CA LEU A 79 -22.32 -0.09 11.68
C LEU A 79 -20.98 -0.18 12.42
N ARG A 80 -20.82 0.61 13.49
CA ARG A 80 -19.64 0.50 14.37
C ARG A 80 -19.72 -0.79 15.19
N LEU A 81 -18.57 -1.43 15.40
CA LEU A 81 -18.43 -2.56 16.33
C LEU A 81 -18.88 -2.12 17.74
N PRO A 82 -19.70 -2.90 18.48
CA PRO A 82 -20.24 -2.49 19.78
C PRO A 82 -19.25 -2.64 20.94
N THR A 83 -18.01 -3.04 20.64
CA THR A 83 -16.89 -3.20 21.57
C THR A 83 -15.65 -2.56 20.97
N ASP A 84 -14.84 -1.90 21.79
CA ASP A 84 -13.54 -1.39 21.36
C ASP A 84 -12.42 -2.44 21.49
N GLU A 85 -12.61 -3.44 22.38
CA GLU A 85 -11.77 -4.64 22.54
C GLU A 85 -11.73 -5.50 21.26
N GLU A 86 -10.74 -6.39 21.17
CA GLU A 86 -10.64 -7.38 20.08
C GLU A 86 -11.79 -8.40 20.13
N ALA A 87 -12.34 -8.73 18.96
CA ALA A 87 -13.35 -9.75 18.78
C ALA A 87 -13.10 -10.52 17.46
N PHE A 88 -13.72 -11.68 17.33
CA PHE A 88 -13.54 -12.58 16.20
C PHE A 88 -14.88 -12.88 15.54
N VAL A 89 -15.03 -12.56 14.25
CA VAL A 89 -16.19 -12.94 13.44
C VAL A 89 -16.01 -14.39 13.02
N ILE A 90 -16.90 -15.28 13.47
CA ILE A 90 -16.79 -16.74 13.31
C ILE A 90 -17.92 -17.37 12.48
N ASP A 91 -19.01 -16.66 12.21
CA ASP A 91 -20.04 -17.08 11.25
C ASP A 91 -20.77 -15.90 10.59
N PHE A 92 -21.35 -16.13 9.41
CA PHE A 92 -22.08 -15.15 8.60
C PHE A 92 -23.44 -15.73 8.16
N LYS A 93 -24.52 -15.05 8.54
CA LYS A 93 -25.89 -15.43 8.16
C LYS A 93 -26.50 -14.37 7.24
N PRO A 94 -26.66 -14.65 5.94
CA PRO A 94 -27.25 -13.70 5.00
C PRO A 94 -28.77 -13.61 5.20
N HIS A 95 -29.31 -12.42 5.04
CA HIS A 95 -30.72 -12.09 5.11
C HIS A 95 -31.09 -11.17 3.95
N ALA A 96 -31.25 -11.75 2.76
CA ALA A 96 -31.57 -11.03 1.53
C ALA A 96 -33.03 -11.25 1.09
N SER A 97 -33.69 -10.19 0.64
CA SER A 97 -34.96 -10.28 -0.09
C SER A 97 -34.70 -10.92 -1.46
N MET A 98 -35.08 -12.19 -1.59
CA MET A 98 -34.74 -13.03 -2.76
C MET A 98 -35.34 -12.55 -4.08
N ASP A 99 -36.35 -11.67 -4.04
CA ASP A 99 -36.93 -11.08 -5.24
C ASP A 99 -36.04 -9.95 -5.81
N THR A 100 -35.51 -9.08 -4.95
CA THR A 100 -34.87 -7.80 -5.35
C THR A 100 -33.35 -7.76 -5.21
N VAL A 101 -32.78 -8.39 -4.16
CA VAL A 101 -31.34 -8.32 -3.88
C VAL A 101 -30.57 -9.28 -4.79
N HIS A 102 -29.60 -8.74 -5.52
CA HIS A 102 -28.80 -9.47 -6.49
C HIS A 102 -27.52 -10.05 -5.84
N HIS A 103 -26.81 -9.21 -5.08
CA HIS A 103 -25.68 -9.61 -4.24
C HIS A 103 -25.50 -8.65 -3.05
N MET A 104 -24.74 -9.08 -2.05
CA MET A 104 -24.35 -8.28 -0.88
C MET A 104 -22.86 -8.48 -0.58
N LEU A 105 -22.14 -7.40 -0.29
CA LEU A 105 -20.75 -7.45 0.17
C LEU A 105 -20.65 -6.81 1.55
N LEU A 106 -19.80 -7.39 2.41
CA LEU A 106 -19.51 -6.85 3.73
C LEU A 106 -18.01 -6.58 3.86
N PHE A 107 -17.68 -5.36 4.26
CA PHE A 107 -16.32 -4.89 4.43
C PHE A 107 -16.06 -4.53 5.90
N GLY A 108 -14.82 -4.75 6.35
CA GLY A 108 -14.27 -4.14 7.56
C GLY A 108 -13.37 -2.96 7.19
N CYS A 109 -13.60 -1.80 7.79
CA CYS A 109 -12.74 -0.63 7.66
C CYS A 109 -12.83 0.26 8.93
N ASN A 110 -12.09 1.36 8.95
CA ASN A 110 -12.05 2.28 10.10
C ASN A 110 -12.78 3.61 9.81
N MET A 111 -12.93 3.99 8.54
CA MET A 111 -13.57 5.23 8.11
C MET A 111 -14.55 4.95 6.95
N PRO A 112 -15.85 4.70 7.24
CA PRO A 112 -16.88 4.63 6.21
C PRO A 112 -16.92 5.90 5.34
N ALA A 113 -17.26 5.77 4.06
CA ALA A 113 -17.27 6.90 3.12
C ALA A 113 -18.30 8.00 3.49
N SER A 114 -19.36 7.64 4.21
CA SER A 114 -20.38 8.56 4.69
C SER A 114 -20.81 8.24 6.12
N THR A 115 -21.25 9.27 6.84
CA THR A 115 -21.86 9.19 8.18
C THR A 115 -23.39 9.16 8.15
N GLY A 116 -24.00 9.12 6.96
CA GLY A 116 -25.44 8.97 6.78
C GLY A 116 -25.96 7.59 7.24
N SER A 117 -27.28 7.47 7.41
CA SER A 117 -27.92 6.18 7.71
C SER A 117 -27.73 5.14 6.61
N TYR A 118 -27.69 5.61 5.37
CA TYR A 118 -27.24 4.89 4.16
C TYR A 118 -26.82 5.94 3.11
N TRP A 119 -26.11 5.51 2.07
CA TRP A 119 -25.68 6.33 0.94
C TRP A 119 -25.57 5.47 -0.35
N PHE A 120 -25.34 6.09 -1.51
CA PHE A 120 -25.08 5.34 -2.74
C PHE A 120 -23.59 4.97 -2.80
N CYS A 121 -23.26 3.70 -3.06
CA CYS A 121 -21.89 3.22 -2.98
C CYS A 121 -20.93 3.86 -4.01
N ASP A 122 -21.47 4.52 -5.04
CA ASP A 122 -20.72 5.30 -6.03
C ASP A 122 -19.98 6.50 -5.41
N GLU A 123 -20.45 6.99 -4.25
CA GLU A 123 -19.76 7.99 -3.43
C GLU A 123 -18.53 7.42 -2.68
N GLY A 124 -18.36 6.08 -2.72
CA GLY A 124 -17.31 5.33 -2.03
C GLY A 124 -17.88 4.35 -0.99
N THR A 125 -17.07 3.36 -0.61
CA THR A 125 -17.43 2.38 0.44
C THR A 125 -16.78 2.75 1.78
N CYS A 126 -15.46 2.92 1.79
CA CYS A 126 -14.67 3.46 2.90
C CYS A 126 -13.69 4.50 2.33
N THR A 127 -13.23 5.46 3.16
CA THR A 127 -12.14 6.38 2.78
C THR A 127 -10.77 5.75 3.03
N ASP A 128 -10.68 4.84 4.01
CA ASP A 128 -9.58 3.89 4.16
C ASP A 128 -9.83 2.59 3.36
N LYS A 129 -8.93 1.63 3.47
CA LYS A 129 -8.99 0.39 2.69
C LYS A 129 -10.13 -0.51 3.15
N ALA A 130 -11.14 -0.69 2.30
CA ALA A 130 -12.24 -1.60 2.54
C ALA A 130 -11.77 -3.08 2.45
N ASN A 131 -11.64 -3.75 3.59
CA ASN A 131 -11.25 -5.16 3.65
C ASN A 131 -12.49 -6.04 3.51
N ILE A 132 -12.66 -6.75 2.39
CA ILE A 132 -13.81 -7.64 2.20
C ILE A 132 -13.73 -8.82 3.18
N LEU A 133 -14.80 -9.02 3.95
CA LEU A 133 -14.93 -10.11 4.94
C LEU A 133 -15.88 -11.19 4.43
N TYR A 134 -16.95 -10.79 3.75
CA TYR A 134 -17.99 -11.69 3.26
C TYR A 134 -18.61 -11.20 1.96
N ALA A 135 -19.03 -12.14 1.12
CA ALA A 135 -19.76 -11.90 -0.12
C ALA A 135 -20.87 -12.94 -0.26
N TRP A 136 -22.10 -12.45 -0.48
CA TRP A 136 -23.26 -13.26 -0.81
C TRP A 136 -23.74 -12.88 -2.21
N ALA A 137 -24.14 -13.86 -3.01
CA ALA A 137 -24.80 -13.63 -4.28
C ALA A 137 -25.98 -14.60 -4.45
N ARG A 138 -27.03 -14.16 -5.13
CA ARG A 138 -28.19 -15.00 -5.43
C ARG A 138 -27.72 -16.28 -6.15
N ASN A 139 -28.23 -17.43 -5.74
CA ASN A 139 -27.91 -18.76 -6.29
C ASN A 139 -26.46 -19.25 -6.09
N ALA A 140 -25.61 -18.55 -5.32
CA ALA A 140 -24.27 -19.03 -4.97
C ALA A 140 -24.28 -19.93 -3.72
N PRO A 141 -23.36 -20.92 -3.60
CA PRO A 141 -23.17 -21.67 -2.37
C PRO A 141 -22.75 -20.75 -1.21
N PRO A 142 -23.29 -20.91 0.01
CA PRO A 142 -22.86 -20.12 1.16
C PRO A 142 -21.48 -20.57 1.65
N THR A 143 -20.54 -19.64 1.70
CA THR A 143 -19.22 -19.84 2.30
C THR A 143 -19.36 -19.89 3.81
N ARG A 144 -18.94 -20.99 4.45
CA ARG A 144 -18.82 -21.08 5.91
C ARG A 144 -17.35 -21.05 6.31
N LEU A 145 -17.03 -20.43 7.44
CA LEU A 145 -15.69 -20.47 8.00
C LEU A 145 -15.38 -21.89 8.53
N PRO A 146 -14.14 -22.40 8.38
CA PRO A 146 -13.71 -23.63 9.03
C PRO A 146 -13.77 -23.49 10.56
N LYS A 147 -13.99 -24.61 11.27
CA LYS A 147 -14.09 -24.60 12.74
C LYS A 147 -12.78 -24.08 13.37
N GLY A 148 -12.89 -23.06 14.23
CA GLY A 148 -11.74 -22.44 14.90
C GLY A 148 -11.01 -21.39 14.04
N VAL A 149 -11.59 -20.98 12.91
CA VAL A 149 -11.15 -19.85 12.08
C VAL A 149 -12.08 -18.67 12.34
N GLY A 150 -11.52 -17.48 12.57
CA GLY A 150 -12.31 -16.24 12.64
C GLY A 150 -11.57 -15.00 12.14
N PHE A 151 -12.29 -14.01 11.63
CA PHE A 151 -11.71 -12.71 11.26
C PHE A 151 -11.54 -11.84 12.52
N ARG A 152 -10.31 -11.38 12.77
CA ARG A 152 -9.98 -10.42 13.83
C ARG A 152 -10.56 -9.03 13.51
N VAL A 153 -11.36 -8.48 14.41
CA VAL A 153 -11.97 -7.14 14.33
C VAL A 153 -11.89 -6.43 15.67
N GLY A 154 -12.01 -5.10 15.71
CA GLY A 154 -11.79 -4.32 16.93
C GLY A 154 -10.33 -4.39 17.43
N GLY A 155 -10.10 -4.12 18.71
CA GLY A 155 -8.74 -4.00 19.27
C GLY A 155 -7.96 -2.83 18.64
N ASP A 156 -6.64 -2.84 18.72
CA ASP A 156 -5.84 -1.70 18.23
C ASP A 156 -5.63 -1.71 16.69
N THR A 157 -5.73 -2.88 16.06
CA THR A 157 -5.39 -3.08 14.62
C THR A 157 -6.55 -3.59 13.76
N GLY A 158 -7.62 -4.12 14.35
CA GLY A 158 -8.76 -4.66 13.63
C GLY A 158 -9.80 -3.58 13.27
N SER A 159 -10.60 -3.85 12.23
CA SER A 159 -11.61 -2.91 11.73
C SER A 159 -12.62 -2.50 12.80
N LYS A 160 -12.86 -1.19 12.92
CA LYS A 160 -13.81 -0.60 13.89
C LYS A 160 -15.24 -0.48 13.36
N TYR A 161 -15.41 -0.49 12.03
CA TYR A 161 -16.69 -0.41 11.35
C TYR A 161 -16.86 -1.59 10.40
N PHE A 162 -18.10 -2.06 10.30
CA PHE A 162 -18.57 -2.84 9.17
C PHE A 162 -19.28 -1.92 8.19
N VAL A 163 -19.01 -2.09 6.89
CA VAL A 163 -19.78 -1.44 5.81
C VAL A 163 -20.45 -2.53 4.99
N LEU A 164 -21.78 -2.49 4.93
CA LEU A 164 -22.62 -3.37 4.15
C LEU A 164 -22.99 -2.66 2.84
N GLN A 165 -22.65 -3.30 1.72
CA GLN A 165 -23.11 -2.95 0.38
C GLN A 165 -24.18 -3.95 -0.06
N VAL A 166 -25.33 -3.45 -0.53
CA VAL A 166 -26.40 -4.25 -1.13
C VAL A 166 -26.66 -3.75 -2.54
N HIS A 167 -26.61 -4.67 -3.51
CA HIS A 167 -26.97 -4.41 -4.90
C HIS A 167 -28.39 -4.88 -5.19
N TYR A 168 -29.26 -3.94 -5.56
CA TYR A 168 -30.65 -4.19 -5.95
C TYR A 168 -30.74 -4.22 -7.48
N GLY A 169 -30.94 -5.42 -8.04
CA GLY A 169 -31.03 -5.62 -9.49
C GLY A 169 -32.43 -5.30 -10.01
N ASP A 170 -33.37 -6.24 -9.82
CA ASP A 170 -34.78 -5.98 -10.13
C ASP A 170 -35.46 -5.21 -8.99
N ILE A 171 -36.12 -4.11 -9.36
CA ILE A 171 -36.92 -3.27 -8.46
C ILE A 171 -38.44 -3.40 -8.70
N SER A 172 -38.87 -4.35 -9.53
CA SER A 172 -40.29 -4.58 -9.86
C SER A 172 -41.17 -4.80 -8.61
N ALA A 173 -40.62 -5.41 -7.55
CA ALA A 173 -41.30 -5.59 -6.28
C ALA A 173 -41.53 -4.27 -5.50
N PHE A 174 -40.71 -3.23 -5.70
CA PHE A 174 -40.82 -1.95 -4.99
C PHE A 174 -41.90 -1.01 -5.54
N ARG A 175 -42.78 -1.49 -6.45
CA ARG A 175 -43.89 -0.71 -7.04
C ARG A 175 -44.89 -0.20 -6.00
N ASP A 176 -45.03 -0.90 -4.88
CA ASP A 176 -45.85 -0.51 -3.73
C ASP A 176 -45.14 0.47 -2.77
N ASN A 177 -43.89 0.83 -3.05
CA ASN A 177 -42.98 1.59 -2.18
C ASN A 177 -42.71 0.94 -0.81
N HIS A 178 -42.74 -0.39 -0.70
CA HIS A 178 -42.31 -1.06 0.52
C HIS A 178 -40.83 -0.78 0.84
N LYS A 179 -40.45 -1.08 2.08
CA LYS A 179 -39.11 -0.87 2.62
C LYS A 179 -38.36 -2.19 2.71
N ASP A 180 -37.15 -2.23 2.18
CA ASP A 180 -36.24 -3.36 2.33
C ASP A 180 -35.27 -3.15 3.50
N CYS A 181 -35.03 -4.25 4.23
CA CYS A 181 -34.11 -4.34 5.37
C CYS A 181 -33.19 -5.56 5.23
N SER A 182 -32.74 -5.82 4.00
CA SER A 182 -31.76 -6.85 3.69
C SER A 182 -30.41 -6.56 4.33
N GLY A 183 -29.61 -7.60 4.53
CA GLY A 183 -28.27 -7.50 5.09
C GLY A 183 -27.72 -8.82 5.62
N VAL A 184 -26.84 -8.75 6.62
CA VAL A 184 -26.11 -9.90 7.16
C VAL A 184 -26.09 -9.84 8.69
N SER A 185 -26.28 -10.98 9.33
CA SER A 185 -26.08 -11.15 10.76
C SER A 185 -24.75 -11.86 11.00
N LEU A 186 -23.91 -11.31 11.87
CA LEU A 186 -22.59 -11.85 12.22
C LEU A 186 -22.65 -12.57 13.56
N HIS A 187 -21.96 -13.70 13.71
CA HIS A 187 -21.63 -14.26 15.03
C HIS A 187 -20.22 -13.79 15.41
N LEU A 188 -20.12 -13.04 16.50
CA LEU A 188 -18.85 -12.61 17.09
C LEU A 188 -18.60 -13.28 18.44
N THR A 189 -17.33 -13.59 18.72
CA THR A 189 -16.86 -14.04 20.04
C THR A 189 -15.67 -13.19 20.51
N ARG A 190 -15.52 -13.02 21.83
CA ARG A 190 -14.29 -12.49 22.45
C ARG A 190 -13.23 -13.55 22.70
N LEU A 191 -13.54 -14.84 22.48
CA LEU A 191 -12.59 -15.93 22.68
C LEU A 191 -11.56 -15.97 21.53
N PRO A 192 -10.25 -15.88 21.82
CA PRO A 192 -9.21 -15.95 20.79
C PRO A 192 -9.31 -17.22 19.95
N GLN A 193 -9.44 -17.05 18.63
CA GLN A 193 -9.47 -18.17 17.70
C GLN A 193 -8.05 -18.69 17.44
N PRO A 194 -7.82 -20.01 17.39
CA PRO A 194 -6.49 -20.58 17.14
C PRO A 194 -5.99 -20.28 15.72
N LEU A 195 -6.91 -20.10 14.78
CA LEU A 195 -6.65 -19.73 13.40
C LEU A 195 -7.37 -18.42 13.09
N ILE A 196 -6.66 -17.51 12.42
CA ILE A 196 -7.22 -16.21 12.03
C ILE A 196 -7.41 -16.19 10.52
N ALA A 197 -8.59 -15.80 10.09
CA ALA A 197 -8.92 -15.59 8.68
C ALA A 197 -8.31 -14.28 8.16
N GLY A 198 -7.89 -14.30 6.91
CA GLY A 198 -7.42 -13.13 6.19
C GLY A 198 -7.71 -13.18 4.69
N MET A 199 -7.43 -12.07 4.03
CA MET A 199 -7.68 -11.88 2.61
C MET A 199 -6.39 -11.55 1.86
N TYR A 200 -6.09 -12.28 0.78
CA TYR A 200 -5.01 -11.96 -0.15
C TYR A 200 -5.65 -11.49 -1.46
N LEU A 201 -5.51 -10.22 -1.80
CA LEU A 201 -6.00 -9.65 -3.05
C LEU A 201 -4.90 -9.67 -4.11
N LEU A 202 -5.08 -10.43 -5.19
CA LEU A 202 -4.33 -10.25 -6.43
C LEU A 202 -5.16 -9.34 -7.33
N MET A 203 -4.58 -8.22 -7.77
CA MET A 203 -5.24 -7.30 -8.69
C MET A 203 -4.30 -6.79 -9.78
N SER A 204 -4.78 -6.61 -11.00
CA SER A 204 -4.04 -5.86 -12.04
C SER A 204 -4.35 -4.37 -11.92
N VAL A 205 -3.38 -3.54 -12.32
CA VAL A 205 -3.48 -2.08 -12.33
C VAL A 205 -3.10 -1.47 -13.69
N ASP A 206 -2.53 -2.28 -14.58
CA ASP A 206 -1.78 -1.86 -15.76
C ASP A 206 -2.35 -2.40 -17.09
N THR A 207 -3.37 -3.26 -17.01
CA THR A 207 -3.96 -3.90 -18.19
C THR A 207 -4.71 -2.90 -19.07
N VAL A 208 -4.42 -2.95 -20.37
CA VAL A 208 -5.16 -2.25 -21.43
C VAL A 208 -5.74 -3.30 -22.38
N ILE A 209 -7.04 -3.21 -22.64
CA ILE A 209 -7.79 -4.09 -23.54
C ILE A 209 -8.09 -3.31 -24.82
N PRO A 210 -7.41 -3.57 -25.95
CA PRO A 210 -7.67 -2.87 -27.20
C PRO A 210 -9.07 -3.19 -27.76
N ALA A 211 -9.70 -2.21 -28.40
CA ALA A 211 -11.00 -2.37 -29.04
C ALA A 211 -10.96 -3.48 -30.11
N GLY A 212 -11.93 -4.40 -30.07
CA GLY A 212 -12.06 -5.51 -31.01
C GLY A 212 -11.05 -6.67 -30.83
N GLU A 213 -10.12 -6.58 -29.88
CA GLU A 213 -9.16 -7.67 -29.62
C GLU A 213 -9.86 -8.90 -29.05
N LYS A 214 -9.55 -10.10 -29.55
CA LYS A 214 -10.35 -11.29 -29.19
C LYS A 214 -10.06 -11.78 -27.79
N VAL A 215 -8.78 -11.80 -27.42
CA VAL A 215 -8.27 -12.35 -26.17
C VAL A 215 -7.16 -11.44 -25.63
N VAL A 216 -7.37 -10.86 -24.46
CA VAL A 216 -6.35 -10.10 -23.72
C VAL A 216 -6.11 -10.78 -22.38
N ASN A 217 -4.85 -11.11 -22.09
CA ASN A 217 -4.46 -11.70 -20.81
C ASN A 217 -3.93 -10.62 -19.87
N SER A 218 -4.43 -10.63 -18.64
CA SER A 218 -3.94 -9.82 -17.53
C SER A 218 -3.29 -10.75 -16.52
N ASP A 219 -1.98 -10.64 -16.37
CA ASP A 219 -1.15 -11.55 -15.57
C ASP A 219 -0.62 -10.85 -14.32
N ILE A 220 -0.86 -11.44 -13.15
CA ILE A 220 -0.47 -10.91 -11.84
C ILE A 220 0.39 -11.96 -11.13
N SER A 221 1.57 -11.61 -10.63
CA SER A 221 2.37 -12.52 -9.82
C SER A 221 3.23 -11.81 -8.76
N CYS A 222 3.30 -12.40 -7.57
CA CYS A 222 4.15 -11.94 -6.47
C CYS A 222 4.77 -13.11 -5.69
N HIS A 223 5.99 -12.91 -5.18
CA HIS A 223 6.61 -13.82 -4.21
C HIS A 223 5.92 -13.75 -2.85
N TYR A 224 5.60 -14.91 -2.28
CA TYR A 224 5.09 -15.04 -0.93
C TYR A 224 6.24 -15.08 0.08
N LYS A 225 6.24 -14.15 1.05
CA LYS A 225 7.34 -13.96 2.02
C LYS A 225 6.91 -14.07 3.50
N ASN A 226 5.69 -14.50 3.76
CA ASN A 226 5.14 -14.60 5.13
C ASN A 226 5.15 -16.04 5.64
N TYR A 227 4.75 -16.22 6.91
CA TYR A 227 4.44 -17.54 7.48
C TYR A 227 3.36 -18.27 6.67
N PRO A 228 3.27 -19.62 6.72
CA PRO A 228 2.33 -20.35 5.91
C PRO A 228 0.87 -19.92 6.10
N MET A 229 0.15 -19.75 4.99
CA MET A 229 -1.31 -19.58 4.96
C MET A 229 -1.98 -20.74 4.24
N HIS A 230 -3.21 -21.05 4.64
CA HIS A 230 -4.01 -22.11 4.03
C HIS A 230 -5.24 -21.51 3.37
N VAL A 231 -5.31 -21.57 2.05
CA VAL A 231 -6.45 -21.07 1.28
C VAL A 231 -7.62 -22.03 1.39
N PHE A 232 -8.81 -21.51 1.68
CA PHE A 232 -10.04 -22.30 1.79
C PHE A 232 -11.21 -21.79 0.94
N ALA A 233 -11.20 -20.52 0.51
CA ALA A 233 -12.17 -19.98 -0.44
C ALA A 233 -11.54 -18.91 -1.35
N TYR A 234 -12.19 -18.63 -2.48
CA TYR A 234 -11.78 -17.57 -3.41
C TYR A 234 -12.99 -16.88 -4.06
N ARG A 235 -12.85 -15.61 -4.41
CA ARG A 235 -13.83 -14.83 -5.18
C ARG A 235 -13.12 -14.16 -6.35
N VAL A 236 -13.74 -14.21 -7.52
CA VAL A 236 -13.28 -13.49 -8.72
C VAL A 236 -14.16 -12.27 -8.96
N HIS A 237 -13.58 -11.21 -9.53
CA HIS A 237 -14.33 -10.03 -9.95
C HIS A 237 -13.69 -9.37 -11.17
N THR A 238 -14.52 -9.11 -12.16
CA THR A 238 -14.28 -8.24 -13.33
C THR A 238 -15.59 -7.52 -13.65
N HIS A 239 -15.57 -6.59 -14.61
CA HIS A 239 -16.78 -6.11 -15.28
C HIS A 239 -17.10 -7.04 -16.48
N HIS A 240 -17.83 -6.55 -17.49
CA HIS A 240 -18.44 -7.34 -18.56
C HIS A 240 -17.48 -8.07 -19.53
N LEU A 241 -16.25 -7.60 -19.69
CA LEU A 241 -15.30 -8.11 -20.67
C LEU A 241 -14.59 -9.39 -20.22
N GLY A 242 -14.53 -9.64 -18.90
CA GLY A 242 -13.88 -10.80 -18.31
C GLY A 242 -14.59 -12.12 -18.65
N LYS A 243 -13.84 -13.08 -19.19
CA LYS A 243 -14.33 -14.42 -19.59
C LYS A 243 -14.04 -15.49 -18.55
N VAL A 244 -12.83 -15.49 -18.00
CA VAL A 244 -12.39 -16.40 -16.93
C VAL A 244 -11.28 -15.75 -16.12
N VAL A 245 -11.28 -16.02 -14.81
CA VAL A 245 -10.21 -15.65 -13.88
C VAL A 245 -9.71 -16.93 -13.23
N SER A 246 -8.39 -17.13 -13.20
CA SER A 246 -7.73 -18.30 -12.61
C SER A 246 -6.60 -17.88 -11.69
N GLY A 247 -6.47 -18.54 -10.54
CA GLY A 247 -5.42 -18.32 -9.54
C GLY A 247 -4.68 -19.60 -9.18
N TYR A 248 -3.37 -19.48 -8.96
CA TYR A 248 -2.45 -20.58 -8.72
C TYR A 248 -1.39 -20.23 -7.67
N ARG A 249 -0.91 -21.26 -6.98
CA ARG A 249 0.39 -21.27 -6.32
C ARG A 249 1.40 -21.93 -7.24
N VAL A 250 2.58 -21.34 -7.41
CA VAL A 250 3.71 -21.94 -8.11
C VAL A 250 4.84 -22.20 -7.11
N ARG A 251 5.24 -23.47 -6.98
CA ARG A 251 6.34 -23.93 -6.12
C ARG A 251 7.28 -24.78 -6.96
N ASN A 252 8.57 -24.46 -7.01
CA ASN A 252 9.57 -25.15 -7.83
C ASN A 252 9.17 -25.31 -9.32
N GLY A 253 8.45 -24.32 -9.87
CA GLY A 253 7.92 -24.37 -11.25
C GLY A 253 6.65 -25.21 -11.43
N GLN A 254 6.16 -25.91 -10.40
CA GLN A 254 4.91 -26.65 -10.43
C GLN A 254 3.73 -25.75 -10.05
N TRP A 255 2.74 -25.67 -10.95
CA TRP A 255 1.49 -24.94 -10.74
C TRP A 255 0.48 -25.78 -9.96
N THR A 256 -0.15 -25.20 -8.94
CA THR A 256 -1.24 -25.78 -8.15
C THR A 256 -2.43 -24.84 -8.21
N LEU A 257 -3.59 -25.32 -8.68
CA LEU A 257 -4.80 -24.51 -8.80
C LEU A 257 -5.32 -24.10 -7.42
N ILE A 258 -5.57 -22.80 -7.24
CA ILE A 258 -6.28 -22.25 -6.07
C ILE A 258 -7.76 -22.08 -6.39
N GLY A 259 -8.08 -21.61 -7.59
CA GLY A 259 -9.45 -21.38 -8.02
C GLY A 259 -9.54 -20.90 -9.45
N ARG A 260 -10.64 -21.24 -10.13
CA ARG A 260 -10.91 -20.83 -11.51
C ARG A 260 -12.40 -20.66 -11.69
N GLN A 261 -12.84 -19.47 -12.10
CA GLN A 261 -14.26 -19.14 -12.21
C GLN A 261 -14.52 -18.15 -13.35
N SER A 262 -15.72 -18.20 -13.93
CA SER A 262 -16.17 -17.11 -14.82
C SER A 262 -16.64 -15.93 -13.97
N PRO A 263 -16.12 -14.72 -14.16
CA PRO A 263 -16.54 -13.55 -13.38
C PRO A 263 -17.95 -13.06 -13.75
N GLN A 264 -18.56 -13.61 -14.82
CA GLN A 264 -19.96 -13.36 -15.19
C GLN A 264 -20.96 -14.24 -14.41
N LEU A 265 -20.48 -15.20 -13.63
CA LEU A 265 -21.31 -15.98 -12.69
C LEU A 265 -21.41 -15.25 -11.33
N PRO A 266 -22.36 -15.64 -10.44
CA PRO A 266 -22.54 -15.03 -9.11
C PRO A 266 -21.23 -14.85 -8.34
N GLN A 267 -20.78 -13.61 -8.18
CA GLN A 267 -19.46 -13.26 -7.62
C GLN A 267 -19.41 -13.39 -6.08
N ALA A 268 -19.67 -14.59 -5.55
CA ALA A 268 -19.49 -14.95 -4.14
C ALA A 268 -18.12 -15.59 -3.88
N PHE A 269 -17.85 -15.98 -2.63
CA PHE A 269 -16.70 -16.80 -2.27
C PHE A 269 -16.99 -18.29 -2.50
N TYR A 270 -16.35 -18.87 -3.51
CA TYR A 270 -16.40 -20.29 -3.78
C TYR A 270 -15.38 -21.03 -2.90
N PRO A 271 -15.74 -22.18 -2.28
CA PRO A 271 -14.76 -23.00 -1.57
C PRO A 271 -13.72 -23.55 -2.55
N VAL A 272 -12.47 -23.71 -2.08
CA VAL A 272 -11.44 -24.44 -2.84
C VAL A 272 -11.73 -25.94 -2.73
N GLU A 273 -11.55 -26.69 -3.82
CA GLU A 273 -11.76 -28.15 -3.84
C GLU A 273 -10.90 -28.88 -2.79
N HIS A 274 -9.64 -28.45 -2.63
CA HIS A 274 -8.68 -28.98 -1.67
C HIS A 274 -7.89 -27.79 -1.06
N PRO A 275 -7.80 -27.65 0.27
CA PRO A 275 -7.07 -26.52 0.87
C PRO A 275 -5.62 -26.43 0.39
N VAL A 276 -5.22 -25.27 -0.10
CA VAL A 276 -3.87 -25.04 -0.67
C VAL A 276 -2.99 -24.33 0.36
N ASP A 277 -1.89 -24.96 0.75
CA ASP A 277 -0.84 -24.33 1.55
C ASP A 277 0.00 -23.37 0.69
N VAL A 278 0.22 -22.15 1.15
CA VAL A 278 1.13 -21.19 0.51
C VAL A 278 2.17 -20.78 1.55
N SER A 279 3.44 -20.97 1.22
CA SER A 279 4.57 -20.88 2.15
C SER A 279 5.67 -19.98 1.60
N PHE A 280 6.59 -19.57 2.47
CA PHE A 280 7.72 -18.72 2.12
C PHE A 280 8.47 -19.23 0.88
N GLY A 281 8.66 -18.36 -0.11
CA GLY A 281 9.35 -18.66 -1.36
C GLY A 281 8.44 -19.09 -2.52
N ASP A 282 7.17 -19.41 -2.27
CA ASP A 282 6.18 -19.64 -3.32
C ASP A 282 5.93 -18.38 -4.15
N ILE A 283 5.40 -18.54 -5.36
CA ILE A 283 4.83 -17.44 -6.15
C ILE A 283 3.32 -17.64 -6.21
N LEU A 284 2.55 -16.62 -5.82
CA LEU A 284 1.13 -16.53 -6.15
C LEU A 284 1.01 -15.93 -7.55
N ALA A 285 0.21 -16.56 -8.41
CA ALA A 285 0.01 -16.13 -9.79
C ALA A 285 -1.47 -16.19 -10.16
N ALA A 286 -1.98 -15.15 -10.83
CA ALA A 286 -3.33 -15.12 -11.38
C ALA A 286 -3.32 -14.64 -12.84
N ARG A 287 -4.30 -15.13 -13.61
CA ARG A 287 -4.61 -14.67 -14.97
C ARG A 287 -6.09 -14.33 -15.06
N CYS A 288 -6.43 -13.12 -15.49
CA CYS A 288 -7.73 -12.80 -16.05
C CYS A 288 -7.66 -12.81 -17.57
N VAL A 289 -8.68 -13.36 -18.21
CA VAL A 289 -8.82 -13.38 -19.67
C VAL A 289 -10.00 -12.49 -20.06
N PHE A 290 -9.74 -11.48 -20.88
CA PHE A 290 -10.71 -10.49 -21.34
C PHE A 290 -10.95 -10.59 -22.85
N THR A 291 -12.02 -9.94 -23.33
CA THR A 291 -12.21 -9.62 -24.75
C THR A 291 -12.43 -8.12 -24.94
N GLY A 292 -11.91 -7.57 -26.03
CA GLY A 292 -12.26 -6.23 -26.52
C GLY A 292 -13.41 -6.23 -27.54
N GLU A 293 -13.93 -7.40 -27.93
CA GLU A 293 -15.08 -7.52 -28.84
C GLU A 293 -16.30 -6.75 -28.28
N GLY A 294 -16.88 -5.86 -29.07
CA GLY A 294 -18.01 -5.01 -28.69
C GLY A 294 -17.65 -3.63 -28.10
N ARG A 295 -16.36 -3.35 -27.83
CA ARG A 295 -15.89 -1.99 -27.46
C ARG A 295 -15.39 -1.23 -28.70
N SER A 296 -15.65 0.08 -28.74
CA SER A 296 -15.16 1.00 -29.79
C SER A 296 -13.81 1.65 -29.45
N GLU A 297 -13.45 1.70 -28.17
CA GLU A 297 -12.23 2.33 -27.65
C GLU A 297 -11.51 1.37 -26.69
N ALA A 298 -10.23 1.65 -26.40
CA ALA A 298 -9.45 0.85 -25.47
C ALA A 298 -10.04 0.94 -24.06
N THR A 299 -10.13 -0.21 -23.38
CA THR A 299 -10.64 -0.30 -22.01
C THR A 299 -9.48 -0.48 -21.04
N HIS A 300 -9.46 0.33 -19.98
CA HIS A 300 -8.40 0.35 -18.97
C HIS A 300 -8.90 -0.23 -17.64
N ILE A 301 -7.98 -0.54 -16.71
CA ILE A 301 -8.37 -0.85 -15.33
C ILE A 301 -8.90 0.41 -14.64
N GLY A 302 -10.07 0.30 -13.97
CA GLY A 302 -10.72 1.43 -13.32
C GLY A 302 -11.99 1.05 -12.56
N GLY A 303 -12.62 2.06 -11.96
CA GLY A 303 -13.75 1.89 -11.03
C GLY A 303 -15.14 1.91 -11.67
N THR A 304 -15.26 2.31 -12.94
CA THR A 304 -16.57 2.49 -13.60
C THR A 304 -16.97 1.27 -14.43
N SER A 305 -18.27 1.14 -14.76
CA SER A 305 -18.76 0.08 -15.66
C SER A 305 -18.19 0.16 -17.09
N THR A 306 -17.66 1.31 -17.48
CA THR A 306 -16.91 1.51 -18.72
C THR A 306 -15.45 1.06 -18.63
N ASP A 307 -14.87 1.01 -17.43
CA ASP A 307 -13.54 0.44 -17.19
C ASP A 307 -13.62 -1.10 -17.03
N GLU A 308 -12.51 -1.73 -16.67
CA GLU A 308 -12.44 -3.12 -16.23
C GLU A 308 -11.75 -3.30 -14.88
N MET A 309 -11.89 -4.49 -14.30
CA MET A 309 -11.10 -4.93 -13.16
C MET A 309 -10.62 -6.36 -13.38
N CYS A 310 -9.43 -6.68 -12.87
CA CYS A 310 -8.96 -8.06 -12.73
C CYS A 310 -8.64 -8.30 -11.27
N ASN A 311 -9.62 -8.80 -10.50
CA ASN A 311 -9.47 -9.05 -9.06
C ASN A 311 -9.69 -10.53 -8.74
N LEU A 312 -8.71 -11.12 -8.04
CA LEU A 312 -8.83 -12.41 -7.38
C LEU A 312 -8.63 -12.23 -5.88
N TYR A 313 -9.70 -12.43 -5.12
CA TYR A 313 -9.71 -12.44 -3.66
C TYR A 313 -9.51 -13.87 -3.18
N ILE A 314 -8.44 -14.11 -2.43
CA ILE A 314 -8.07 -15.41 -1.86
C ILE A 314 -8.30 -15.34 -0.35
N MET A 315 -9.28 -16.09 0.16
CA MET A 315 -9.58 -16.18 1.58
C MET A 315 -8.79 -17.35 2.20
N TYR A 316 -7.96 -17.03 3.20
CA TYR A 316 -7.06 -17.96 3.86
C TYR A 316 -7.20 -17.94 5.37
N TYR A 317 -6.63 -18.93 6.05
CA TYR A 317 -6.35 -18.88 7.50
C TYR A 317 -4.87 -19.09 7.81
N MET A 318 -4.42 -18.55 8.94
CA MET A 318 -3.06 -18.67 9.48
C MET A 318 -3.09 -18.96 10.99
N GLU A 319 -2.01 -19.51 11.56
CA GLU A 319 -1.85 -19.63 13.02
C GLU A 319 -1.88 -18.24 13.69
N ALA A 320 -2.70 -18.06 14.73
CA ALA A 320 -3.03 -16.73 15.26
C ALA A 320 -1.84 -15.84 15.70
N LYS A 321 -0.74 -16.46 16.15
CA LYS A 321 0.54 -15.80 16.52
C LYS A 321 1.33 -15.22 15.34
N HIS A 322 1.04 -15.65 14.11
CA HIS A 322 1.74 -15.27 12.89
C HIS A 322 0.79 -14.66 11.84
N ALA A 323 -0.49 -14.52 12.18
CA ALA A 323 -1.53 -14.20 11.23
C ALA A 323 -1.56 -12.71 10.88
N VAL A 324 -1.41 -12.43 9.58
CA VAL A 324 -1.73 -11.15 8.97
C VAL A 324 -3.16 -11.24 8.46
N SER A 325 -4.00 -10.23 8.68
CA SER A 325 -5.42 -10.26 8.26
C SER A 325 -5.61 -9.89 6.79
N PHE A 326 -4.61 -9.27 6.16
CA PHE A 326 -4.71 -8.71 4.82
C PHE A 326 -3.37 -8.70 4.08
N MET A 327 -3.36 -9.04 2.79
CA MET A 327 -2.21 -8.98 1.88
C MET A 327 -2.65 -8.53 0.47
N THR A 328 -1.75 -7.91 -0.31
CA THR A 328 -2.01 -7.51 -1.73
C THR A 328 -0.87 -7.95 -2.64
N CYS A 329 -1.20 -8.24 -3.90
CA CYS A 329 -0.27 -8.23 -5.03
C CYS A 329 -0.86 -7.39 -6.17
N THR A 330 -0.11 -6.38 -6.63
CA THR A 330 -0.44 -5.48 -7.76
C THR A 330 0.56 -5.58 -8.91
N GLN A 331 1.47 -6.55 -8.84
CA GLN A 331 2.66 -6.64 -9.70
C GLN A 331 2.63 -7.93 -10.54
N ASN A 332 3.53 -8.01 -11.52
CA ASN A 332 3.86 -9.25 -12.20
C ASN A 332 5.38 -9.48 -12.15
N VAL A 333 5.86 -10.06 -11.05
CA VAL A 333 7.31 -10.25 -10.80
C VAL A 333 7.94 -11.34 -11.66
N ALA A 334 7.13 -12.26 -12.22
CA ALA A 334 7.59 -13.41 -12.99
C ALA A 334 6.83 -13.58 -14.32
N PRO A 335 6.88 -12.61 -15.25
CA PRO A 335 6.07 -12.63 -16.47
C PRO A 335 6.39 -13.82 -17.39
N ASP A 336 7.67 -14.22 -17.48
CA ASP A 336 8.08 -15.36 -18.31
C ASP A 336 7.56 -16.71 -17.80
N MET A 337 7.23 -16.80 -16.51
CA MET A 337 6.65 -18.01 -15.91
C MET A 337 5.33 -18.38 -16.60
N PHE A 338 4.51 -17.38 -16.95
CA PHE A 338 3.19 -17.55 -17.58
C PHE A 338 3.23 -18.22 -18.95
N ARG A 339 4.40 -18.35 -19.59
CA ARG A 339 4.58 -19.20 -20.78
C ARG A 339 4.30 -20.69 -20.49
N THR A 340 4.37 -21.09 -19.22
CA THR A 340 4.14 -22.47 -18.73
C THR A 340 2.81 -22.64 -17.99
N ILE A 341 1.94 -21.62 -17.97
CA ILE A 341 0.66 -21.68 -17.25
C ILE A 341 -0.21 -22.85 -17.76
N PRO A 342 -0.92 -23.57 -16.88
CA PRO A 342 -1.84 -24.62 -17.30
C PRO A 342 -2.89 -24.13 -18.31
N ARG A 343 -3.22 -24.94 -19.31
CA ARG A 343 -4.00 -24.52 -20.49
C ARG A 343 -5.41 -24.06 -20.12
N GLU A 344 -6.00 -24.69 -19.11
CA GLU A 344 -7.30 -24.38 -18.52
C GLU A 344 -7.43 -22.92 -18.06
N ALA A 345 -6.33 -22.24 -17.72
CA ALA A 345 -6.33 -20.82 -17.38
C ALA A 345 -6.84 -19.92 -18.53
N ASN A 346 -6.72 -20.39 -19.78
CA ASN A 346 -7.07 -19.65 -20.99
C ASN A 346 -8.42 -20.08 -21.58
N ILE A 347 -9.04 -21.15 -21.05
CA ILE A 347 -10.28 -21.72 -21.57
C ILE A 347 -11.45 -21.07 -20.80
N PRO A 348 -12.40 -20.38 -21.46
CA PRO A 348 -13.58 -19.86 -20.81
C PRO A 348 -14.40 -20.99 -20.15
N ILE A 349 -15.05 -20.69 -19.03
CA ILE A 349 -16.08 -21.59 -18.47
C ILE A 349 -17.39 -21.32 -19.21
N PRO A 350 -18.09 -22.34 -19.75
CA PRO A 350 -19.38 -22.15 -20.40
C PRO A 350 -20.43 -21.69 -19.39
N VAL A 351 -21.07 -20.55 -19.66
CA VAL A 351 -22.13 -19.97 -18.85
C VAL A 351 -23.47 -20.19 -19.56
N LYS A 352 -24.49 -20.69 -18.82
CA LYS A 352 -25.88 -20.71 -19.32
C LYS A 352 -26.48 -19.31 -19.17
N SER A 353 -27.32 -18.90 -20.12
CA SER A 353 -27.97 -17.57 -20.17
C SER A 353 -28.62 -17.14 -18.85
N ASP A 354 -29.19 -18.11 -18.13
CA ASP A 354 -30.10 -17.88 -17.01
C ASP A 354 -29.38 -17.56 -15.69
N VAL A 355 -28.04 -17.47 -15.70
CA VAL A 355 -27.17 -17.31 -14.52
C VAL A 355 -26.12 -16.19 -14.72
N ILE A 356 -26.32 -15.30 -15.69
CA ILE A 356 -25.39 -14.21 -16.02
C ILE A 356 -25.61 -12.99 -15.09
N MET A 357 -24.54 -12.53 -14.45
CA MET A 357 -24.50 -11.29 -13.68
C MET A 357 -24.10 -10.12 -14.60
N THR A 358 -25.05 -9.28 -15.02
CA THR A 358 -24.77 -8.04 -15.78
C THR A 358 -24.55 -6.84 -14.84
N HIS A 359 -23.57 -5.98 -15.15
CA HIS A 359 -23.19 -4.79 -14.39
C HIS A 359 -23.16 -3.51 -15.24
N GLY A 360 -24.32 -3.05 -15.76
CA GLY A 360 -24.40 -1.69 -16.31
C GLY A 360 -25.43 -1.41 -17.41
N HIS A 361 -26.20 -0.34 -17.18
CA HIS A 361 -26.87 0.56 -18.11
C HIS A 361 -27.46 0.01 -19.43
N HIS A 362 -28.78 -0.24 -19.39
CA HIS A 362 -29.63 -0.07 -20.57
C HIS A 362 -29.56 1.37 -21.09
N LYS A 363 -28.87 1.59 -22.22
CA LYS A 363 -29.25 2.63 -23.19
C LYS A 363 -30.01 1.94 -24.32
N GLU A 364 -31.34 2.05 -24.29
CA GLU A 364 -32.17 1.74 -25.44
C GLU A 364 -31.91 2.78 -26.54
N THR A 365 -30.99 2.48 -27.46
CA THR A 365 -31.02 3.10 -28.79
C THR A 365 -32.10 2.42 -29.61
N GLU A 366 -33.33 2.95 -29.55
CA GLU A 366 -34.33 2.70 -30.57
C GLU A 366 -33.73 3.00 -31.95
N ASN A 367 -33.61 2.00 -32.81
CA ASN A 367 -33.37 2.18 -34.23
C ASN A 367 -34.60 1.70 -35.00
N LYS A 368 -35.62 2.55 -35.05
CA LYS A 368 -36.75 2.42 -35.98
C LYS A 368 -36.25 2.85 -37.37
N ASP A 369 -36.14 1.90 -38.30
CA ASP A 369 -36.59 2.06 -39.70
C ASP A 369 -36.02 0.95 -40.64
N LYS A 370 -36.87 -0.02 -41.02
CA LYS A 370 -37.28 -0.34 -42.42
C LYS A 370 -37.98 -1.73 -42.55
N PRO A 371 -38.70 -2.00 -43.66
CA PRO A 371 -40.05 -2.57 -43.55
C PRO A 371 -40.15 -4.10 -43.74
N SER A 372 -41.41 -4.55 -43.78
CA SER A 372 -41.89 -5.88 -43.46
C SER A 372 -42.07 -6.85 -44.65
N LEU A 373 -42.02 -8.15 -44.29
CA LEU A 373 -42.66 -9.32 -44.94
C LEU A 373 -42.00 -9.92 -46.22
N PRO A 374 -42.21 -11.24 -46.51
CA PRO A 374 -43.22 -12.14 -45.93
C PRO A 374 -42.73 -13.46 -45.29
N GLN A 375 -43.58 -14.02 -44.42
CA GLN A 375 -43.64 -15.44 -44.03
C GLN A 375 -44.14 -16.30 -45.23
N GLN A 376 -44.09 -17.63 -45.37
CA GLN A 376 -44.09 -18.85 -44.52
C GLN A 376 -43.61 -20.04 -45.46
N PRO A 377 -43.70 -21.37 -45.18
CA PRO A 377 -44.37 -22.11 -44.10
C PRO A 377 -43.54 -23.17 -43.33
N LYS A 378 -44.16 -23.73 -42.28
CA LYS A 378 -43.73 -24.90 -41.50
C LYS A 378 -44.09 -26.24 -42.18
N ARG A 379 -43.37 -27.32 -41.83
CA ARG A 379 -43.86 -28.67 -41.45
C ARG A 379 -42.72 -29.43 -40.73
N GLU A 380 -42.89 -29.88 -39.48
CA GLU A 380 -43.41 -31.21 -39.05
C GLU A 380 -42.47 -32.36 -39.48
N GLU A 381 -41.99 -33.32 -38.67
CA GLU A 381 -41.84 -33.57 -37.20
C GLU A 381 -40.80 -34.75 -37.09
N GLU A 382 -40.00 -34.96 -36.04
CA GLU A 382 -40.34 -35.78 -34.84
C GLU A 382 -39.23 -35.70 -33.74
N GLU A 383 -39.69 -35.72 -32.48
CA GLU A 383 -39.12 -36.28 -31.24
C GLU A 383 -37.61 -36.22 -30.88
N VAL A 384 -37.30 -35.40 -29.86
CA VAL A 384 -36.33 -35.73 -28.78
C VAL A 384 -36.93 -35.27 -27.44
N LEU A 385 -36.81 -36.07 -26.38
CA LEU A 385 -37.51 -35.89 -25.10
C LEU A 385 -37.21 -34.55 -24.38
N ASP A 386 -38.27 -33.99 -23.80
CA ASP A 386 -38.22 -32.83 -22.89
C ASP A 386 -37.53 -33.20 -21.56
N GLN A 387 -36.58 -32.37 -21.11
CA GLN A 387 -35.76 -32.62 -19.93
C GLN A 387 -36.37 -32.10 -18.61
N GLY A 388 -37.64 -31.68 -18.62
CA GLY A 388 -38.39 -31.31 -17.41
C GLY A 388 -38.58 -32.45 -16.40
N ASP A 389 -38.66 -33.71 -16.85
CA ASP A 389 -39.02 -34.84 -15.97
C ASP A 389 -37.85 -35.42 -15.14
N PHE A 390 -36.60 -35.09 -15.43
CA PHE A 390 -35.46 -35.65 -14.70
C PHE A 390 -35.31 -35.07 -13.28
N TYR A 391 -35.58 -33.78 -13.09
CA TYR A 391 -35.54 -33.13 -11.78
C TYR A 391 -36.84 -33.29 -10.98
N SER A 392 -37.96 -33.56 -11.65
CA SER A 392 -39.24 -33.97 -11.01
C SER A 392 -39.12 -35.33 -10.29
N LEU A 393 -38.31 -36.25 -10.84
CA LEU A 393 -38.07 -37.58 -10.26
C LEU A 393 -37.12 -37.56 -9.05
N LEU A 394 -36.09 -36.71 -9.06
CA LEU A 394 -35.15 -36.55 -7.94
C LEU A 394 -35.83 -35.96 -6.68
N SER A 395 -36.74 -34.99 -6.86
CA SER A 395 -37.55 -34.42 -5.78
C SER A 395 -38.60 -35.37 -5.21
N LYS A 396 -38.84 -36.54 -5.82
CA LYS A 396 -39.70 -37.61 -5.28
C LYS A 396 -38.93 -38.76 -4.62
N LEU A 397 -37.61 -38.80 -4.76
CA LEU A 397 -36.75 -39.85 -4.19
C LEU A 397 -36.08 -39.45 -2.87
N LEU A 398 -36.05 -38.16 -2.53
CA LEU A 398 -35.55 -37.64 -1.26
C LEU A 398 -36.72 -36.98 -0.50
N GLY A 399 -37.20 -37.68 0.52
CA GLY A 399 -38.42 -37.33 1.25
C GLY A 399 -38.36 -35.98 1.98
N GLU A 400 -39.55 -35.39 2.14
CA GLU A 400 -39.81 -34.05 2.66
C GLU A 400 -39.33 -33.79 4.09
N ARG A 401 -39.09 -32.51 4.38
CA ARG A 401 -39.71 -31.64 5.42
C ARG A 401 -38.74 -30.54 5.83
N GLU A 402 -39.09 -29.31 6.17
CA GLU A 402 -40.31 -28.46 6.17
C GLU A 402 -39.67 -27.04 6.32
N ASP A 403 -39.82 -26.04 5.44
CA ASP A 403 -40.88 -25.03 5.48
C ASP A 403 -40.61 -23.94 4.38
N VAL A 404 -41.37 -23.91 3.27
CA VAL A 404 -41.61 -22.66 2.50
C VAL A 404 -43.01 -22.69 1.89
N VAL A 405 -43.93 -21.93 2.48
CA VAL A 405 -45.31 -21.79 2.00
C VAL A 405 -45.34 -20.98 0.70
N HIS A 406 -45.74 -21.60 -0.41
CA HIS A 406 -46.04 -20.92 -1.68
C HIS A 406 -47.53 -20.55 -1.75
N VAL A 407 -47.87 -19.27 -1.91
CA VAL A 407 -49.24 -18.84 -2.21
C VAL A 407 -49.30 -17.86 -3.38
N HIS A 408 -49.69 -18.43 -4.53
CA HIS A 408 -50.55 -17.88 -5.60
C HIS A 408 -50.18 -16.52 -6.23
N LYS A 409 -49.69 -16.44 -7.47
CA LYS A 409 -50.32 -16.83 -8.77
C LYS A 409 -51.45 -15.88 -9.20
N TYR A 410 -51.08 -14.89 -10.00
CA TYR A 410 -51.96 -13.90 -10.63
C TYR A 410 -52.73 -14.50 -11.82
N ASN A 411 -53.97 -14.06 -12.07
CA ASN A 411 -54.80 -14.49 -13.20
C ASN A 411 -55.33 -13.25 -13.96
N PRO A 412 -55.11 -13.12 -15.29
CA PRO A 412 -55.43 -11.89 -16.02
C PRO A 412 -56.71 -12.00 -16.86
N THR A 413 -57.84 -11.49 -16.36
CA THR A 413 -58.97 -11.09 -17.22
C THR A 413 -59.90 -10.13 -16.49
N GLU A 414 -59.93 -8.86 -16.92
CA GLU A 414 -61.12 -8.22 -17.52
C GLU A 414 -60.77 -6.78 -17.97
N LYS A 415 -61.61 -6.21 -18.84
CA LYS A 415 -61.29 -5.05 -19.68
C LYS A 415 -62.50 -4.11 -19.77
N ALA A 416 -62.20 -2.82 -19.90
CA ALA A 416 -63.02 -1.75 -20.50
C ALA A 416 -63.87 -0.83 -19.58
N GLU A 417 -63.92 0.43 -20.05
CA GLU A 417 -64.98 1.44 -19.93
C GLU A 417 -65.15 2.28 -18.64
N SER A 418 -64.35 3.35 -18.56
CA SER A 418 -64.79 4.78 -18.59
C SER A 418 -63.52 5.64 -18.72
N GLU A 419 -63.22 6.33 -19.83
CA GLU A 419 -63.89 7.52 -20.39
C GLU A 419 -64.40 8.51 -19.33
N SER A 420 -64.09 9.80 -19.36
CA SER A 420 -63.15 10.60 -20.17
C SER A 420 -63.16 12.03 -19.61
N ASP A 421 -62.05 12.77 -19.65
CA ASP A 421 -62.15 14.23 -19.86
C ASP A 421 -60.87 14.84 -20.44
N LEU A 422 -61.10 15.81 -21.32
CA LEU A 422 -60.19 16.43 -22.31
C LEU A 422 -58.94 17.11 -21.68
N VAL A 423 -57.71 16.99 -22.19
CA VAL A 423 -57.13 17.36 -23.51
C VAL A 423 -56.99 18.87 -23.77
N ALA A 424 -55.76 19.38 -23.58
CA ALA A 424 -55.01 20.36 -24.41
C ALA A 424 -53.64 20.61 -23.72
N GLU A 425 -52.47 20.25 -24.27
CA GLU A 425 -51.72 20.89 -25.38
C GLU A 425 -51.29 22.35 -25.09
N ILE A 426 -50.05 22.83 -25.33
CA ILE A 426 -48.87 22.23 -26.00
C ILE A 426 -47.53 22.94 -25.60
N ALA A 427 -46.45 22.16 -25.59
CA ALA A 427 -44.99 22.43 -25.83
C ALA A 427 -44.19 23.69 -25.36
N ASN A 428 -43.00 23.35 -24.82
CA ASN A 428 -41.64 23.88 -25.09
C ASN A 428 -41.16 25.31 -24.72
N VAL A 429 -40.40 25.36 -23.60
CA VAL A 429 -38.93 25.60 -23.55
C VAL A 429 -38.30 26.54 -24.60
N VAL A 430 -37.72 27.68 -24.15
CA VAL A 430 -36.25 27.97 -24.14
C VAL A 430 -35.99 29.34 -23.47
N GLN A 431 -34.90 29.39 -22.68
CA GLN A 431 -34.07 30.52 -22.22
C GLN A 431 -34.28 31.91 -22.91
N LYS A 432 -34.03 33.07 -22.27
CA LYS A 432 -32.79 33.46 -21.55
C LYS A 432 -32.91 34.87 -20.94
N LYS A 433 -31.92 35.25 -20.12
CA LYS A 433 -31.46 36.61 -19.78
C LYS A 433 -32.27 37.51 -18.81
N ASP A 434 -31.70 37.64 -17.61
CA ASP A 434 -30.99 38.83 -17.11
C ASP A 434 -31.72 40.16 -16.79
N LEU A 435 -31.33 40.68 -15.61
CA LEU A 435 -31.29 42.08 -15.13
C LEU A 435 -32.60 42.74 -14.65
N GLY A 436 -32.67 42.98 -13.34
CA GLY A 436 -33.61 43.89 -12.67
C GLY A 436 -33.16 44.16 -11.23
N ARG A 437 -32.93 45.43 -10.87
CA ARG A 437 -32.33 45.90 -9.59
C ARG A 437 -33.38 46.63 -8.72
N SER A 438 -33.05 46.86 -7.44
CA SER A 438 -33.62 47.85 -6.49
C SER A 438 -34.95 47.50 -5.81
N ASP A 439 -35.33 48.06 -4.65
CA ASP A 439 -34.61 48.55 -3.45
C ASP A 439 -35.67 48.88 -2.36
N ALA A 440 -35.43 48.52 -1.08
CA ALA A 440 -36.08 49.06 0.16
C ALA A 440 -35.36 48.42 1.38
N ARG A 441 -34.79 49.10 2.41
CA ARG A 441 -35.25 50.19 3.33
C ARG A 441 -36.52 49.83 4.11
N GLU A 442 -36.68 50.01 5.43
CA GLU A 442 -35.88 50.47 6.60
C GLU A 442 -36.60 49.91 7.87
N GLY A 443 -36.09 49.79 9.11
CA GLY A 443 -34.77 50.03 9.70
C GLY A 443 -34.88 50.41 11.22
N ALA A 444 -34.59 49.49 12.17
CA ALA A 444 -34.63 49.77 13.62
C ALA A 444 -33.74 48.84 14.49
N GLU A 445 -33.36 49.29 15.69
CA GLU A 445 -32.20 48.82 16.49
C GLU A 445 -32.56 47.94 17.70
N ARG A 446 -31.60 47.12 18.20
CA ARG A 446 -30.98 47.23 19.56
C ARG A 446 -30.47 45.88 20.17
N GLU A 447 -29.19 45.89 20.62
CA GLU A 447 -28.48 45.13 21.71
C GLU A 447 -28.94 43.69 22.12
N GLU A 448 -28.09 42.67 22.40
CA GLU A 448 -26.62 42.53 22.43
C GLU A 448 -26.20 41.02 22.45
N ARG A 449 -24.89 40.75 22.20
CA ARG A 449 -24.07 39.61 22.72
C ARG A 449 -24.12 38.23 22.01
N GLY A 450 -22.97 37.77 21.48
CA GLY A 450 -22.67 36.32 21.36
C GLY A 450 -21.86 35.80 20.15
N ASN A 451 -20.56 36.13 20.07
CA ASN A 451 -19.50 35.38 19.34
C ASN A 451 -19.76 34.83 17.90
N THR A 452 -19.32 35.58 16.89
CA THR A 452 -18.64 35.00 15.71
C THR A 452 -17.43 35.87 15.34
N ILE A 453 -16.31 35.26 14.94
CA ILE A 453 -15.18 35.95 14.31
C ILE A 453 -14.94 35.28 12.96
N LEU A 454 -15.36 35.97 11.91
CA LEU A 454 -14.96 35.68 10.53
C LEU A 454 -13.74 36.51 10.17
N VAL A 455 -12.80 35.84 9.51
CA VAL A 455 -11.96 36.32 8.40
C VAL A 455 -12.15 37.80 8.00
N ARG A 456 -11.08 38.60 8.10
CA ARG A 456 -10.89 39.76 7.23
C ARG A 456 -9.41 40.09 6.99
N ASP A 457 -8.95 39.60 5.85
CA ASP A 457 -8.23 40.36 4.82
C ASP A 457 -7.79 41.81 5.16
N ARG A 458 -6.50 42.10 4.96
CA ARG A 458 -5.98 43.45 4.72
C ARG A 458 -5.01 43.44 3.53
N ILE A 459 -5.56 43.66 2.34
CA ILE A 459 -4.83 44.14 1.16
C ILE A 459 -4.02 45.40 1.52
N HIS A 460 -2.71 45.37 1.26
CA HIS A 460 -1.97 46.58 0.89
C HIS A 460 -1.58 46.50 -0.59
N LYS A 461 -2.03 47.48 -1.36
CA LYS A 461 -1.74 47.60 -2.80
C LYS A 461 -0.24 47.88 -3.02
N PHE A 462 0.33 47.24 -4.04
CA PHE A 462 1.30 47.91 -4.91
C PHE A 462 0.82 47.87 -6.37
N HIS A 463 1.21 48.88 -7.14
CA HIS A 463 0.59 49.15 -8.44
C HIS A 463 1.17 48.28 -9.57
N ARG A 464 0.25 47.59 -10.22
CA ARG A 464 0.28 47.04 -11.59
C ARG A 464 1.08 47.90 -12.59
N LEU A 465 1.93 47.23 -13.38
CA LEU A 465 2.17 47.56 -14.79
C LEU A 465 2.34 46.25 -15.58
N GLU A 466 1.27 45.83 -16.28
CA GLU A 466 1.37 44.81 -17.33
C GLU A 466 1.87 45.49 -18.61
N SER A 467 2.84 44.86 -19.27
CA SER A 467 3.31 45.25 -20.60
C SER A 467 3.14 44.06 -21.53
N THR A 468 2.03 44.05 -22.28
CA THR A 468 1.80 43.12 -23.39
C THR A 468 2.78 43.41 -24.53
N LEU A 469 3.54 42.40 -24.98
CA LEU A 469 4.02 42.29 -26.37
C LEU A 469 4.56 40.87 -26.64
N SER A 470 4.06 40.26 -27.71
CA SER A 470 4.52 38.95 -28.24
C SER A 470 5.75 39.13 -29.16
N PRO A 471 6.49 38.06 -29.52
CA PRO A 471 7.93 38.15 -29.74
C PRO A 471 8.37 38.50 -31.17
N ALA A 472 9.64 38.92 -31.30
CA ALA A 472 10.36 39.00 -32.58
C ALA A 472 11.84 38.56 -32.44
N GLU A 473 12.16 37.50 -33.18
CA GLU A 473 13.43 37.08 -33.81
C GLU A 473 14.81 37.53 -33.29
N ASN A 474 15.68 36.52 -33.12
CA ASN A 474 17.15 36.50 -33.26
C ASN A 474 17.87 37.79 -33.65
N ARG A 475 18.83 38.22 -32.81
CA ARG A 475 20.13 38.76 -33.28
C ARG A 475 21.23 38.62 -32.23
N VAL A 476 22.32 37.95 -32.61
CA VAL A 476 23.58 37.87 -31.87
C VAL A 476 24.33 39.20 -31.99
N PHE A 477 24.84 39.76 -30.89
CA PHE A 477 26.08 40.56 -30.90
C PHE A 477 26.79 40.51 -29.54
N SER A 478 28.11 40.39 -29.58
CA SER A 478 29.02 40.36 -28.43
C SER A 478 29.48 41.77 -28.05
N LEU A 479 29.70 42.03 -26.76
CA LEU A 479 30.52 43.17 -26.27
C LEU A 479 31.18 42.86 -24.90
N GLN A 480 32.50 42.69 -24.97
CA GLN A 480 33.60 42.72 -23.99
C GLN A 480 33.39 42.81 -22.46
N GLN A 481 34.27 42.03 -21.78
CA GLN A 481 34.48 41.90 -20.33
C GLN A 481 35.01 43.18 -19.64
N PRO A 482 34.98 43.17 -18.30
CA PRO A 482 36.17 43.46 -17.49
C PRO A 482 36.66 42.23 -16.68
N LEU A 483 37.96 42.20 -16.38
CA LEU A 483 38.68 41.26 -15.49
C LEU A 483 39.49 42.08 -14.47
N PRO A 484 40.03 41.48 -13.38
CA PRO A 484 39.45 40.47 -12.49
C PRO A 484 39.56 40.88 -11.00
N GLY A 485 38.84 40.18 -10.12
CA GLY A 485 39.04 40.23 -8.66
C GLY A 485 39.10 38.80 -8.10
N GLU A 486 40.03 38.53 -7.18
CA GLU A 486 40.30 37.17 -6.71
C GLU A 486 39.12 36.56 -5.96
N GLY A 487 38.57 35.49 -6.52
CA GLY A 487 37.66 34.55 -5.88
C GLY A 487 38.05 33.14 -6.31
N SER A 488 38.03 32.19 -5.37
CA SER A 488 38.45 30.81 -5.58
C SER A 488 37.77 30.17 -6.79
N ARG A 489 38.53 29.92 -7.86
CA ARG A 489 38.09 29.04 -8.95
C ARG A 489 37.99 27.62 -8.41
N GLU A 490 36.79 27.05 -8.41
CA GLU A 490 36.61 25.61 -8.26
C GLU A 490 37.34 24.89 -9.42
N PRO A 491 37.89 23.69 -9.19
CA PRO A 491 38.45 22.88 -10.27
C PRO A 491 37.35 22.49 -11.26
N GLU A 492 37.46 22.94 -12.51
CA GLU A 492 36.56 22.54 -13.60
C GLU A 492 36.78 21.06 -13.95
N HIS A 493 36.03 20.16 -13.30
CA HIS A 493 35.89 18.78 -13.76
C HIS A 493 35.11 18.76 -15.08
N THR A 494 35.90 18.81 -16.17
CA THR A 494 35.50 18.70 -17.59
C THR A 494 35.71 17.28 -18.13
N GLY A 495 36.01 16.32 -17.25
CA GLY A 495 36.14 14.90 -17.56
C GLY A 495 34.85 14.12 -17.33
N ASP A 496 34.76 12.96 -17.98
CA ASP A 496 33.64 12.02 -17.92
C ASP A 496 33.65 11.30 -16.55
N PHE A 497 33.05 11.93 -15.52
CA PHE A 497 33.09 11.43 -14.13
C PHE A 497 32.20 10.19 -13.97
N HIS A 498 32.80 9.01 -14.19
CA HIS A 498 32.09 7.74 -14.16
C HIS A 498 32.12 7.06 -12.79
N VAL A 499 30.95 6.63 -12.32
CA VAL A 499 30.71 6.05 -11.00
C VAL A 499 30.10 4.65 -11.17
N GLU A 500 30.83 3.62 -10.75
CA GLU A 500 30.46 2.21 -10.91
C GLU A 500 30.10 1.54 -9.57
N GLU A 501 29.22 0.53 -9.59
CA GLU A 501 28.88 -0.26 -8.39
C GLU A 501 30.13 -1.01 -7.90
N ALA A 502 30.46 -0.85 -6.62
CA ALA A 502 31.57 -1.56 -5.98
C ALA A 502 31.18 -3.03 -5.72
N LEU A 503 31.22 -3.86 -6.77
CA LEU A 503 30.77 -5.26 -6.74
C LEU A 503 31.49 -6.10 -5.67
N ASP A 504 32.77 -5.87 -5.44
CA ASP A 504 33.56 -6.56 -4.42
C ASP A 504 33.23 -6.12 -2.98
N TRP A 505 32.46 -5.04 -2.78
CA TRP A 505 31.83 -4.74 -1.50
C TRP A 505 30.61 -5.66 -1.30
N PRO A 506 30.45 -6.31 -0.13
CA PRO A 506 29.43 -7.33 0.07
C PRO A 506 27.99 -6.77 0.15
N GLY A 507 27.84 -5.46 0.33
CA GLY A 507 26.56 -4.80 0.59
C GLY A 507 26.14 -4.91 2.06
N VAL A 508 25.44 -3.90 2.56
CA VAL A 508 24.77 -3.99 3.86
C VAL A 508 23.31 -4.36 3.62
N TYR A 509 22.95 -5.58 4.01
CA TYR A 509 21.58 -6.08 4.06
C TYR A 509 21.09 -6.02 5.50
N LEU A 510 20.26 -5.02 5.82
CA LEU A 510 19.69 -4.91 7.16
C LEU A 510 18.49 -5.84 7.27
N LEU A 511 18.66 -6.91 8.05
CA LEU A 511 17.60 -7.87 8.36
C LEU A 511 16.36 -7.27 9.04
N PRO A 512 16.44 -6.22 9.89
CA PRO A 512 15.25 -5.73 10.57
C PRO A 512 14.44 -4.67 9.81
N GLY A 513 15.05 -3.77 9.01
CA GLY A 513 14.33 -2.55 8.62
C GLY A 513 14.75 -1.76 7.37
N GLN A 514 13.89 -0.79 7.05
CA GLN A 514 14.08 0.18 5.96
C GLN A 514 15.24 1.13 6.27
N VAL A 515 16.19 1.27 5.35
CA VAL A 515 17.25 2.29 5.45
C VAL A 515 16.64 3.66 5.18
N SER A 516 16.67 4.57 6.15
CA SER A 516 16.08 5.90 6.02
C SER A 516 17.11 6.99 5.78
N GLY A 517 18.32 6.85 6.33
CA GLY A 517 19.38 7.85 6.17
C GLY A 517 20.79 7.23 6.08
N VAL A 518 21.70 7.91 5.39
CA VAL A 518 23.12 7.55 5.26
C VAL A 518 24.01 8.78 5.36
N ALA A 519 25.08 8.70 6.15
CA ALA A 519 26.07 9.77 6.29
C ALA A 519 27.48 9.20 6.45
N LEU A 520 28.49 10.08 6.52
CA LEU A 520 29.87 9.71 6.79
C LEU A 520 30.31 10.32 8.12
N ASP A 521 31.02 9.56 8.95
CA ASP A 521 31.68 10.10 10.15
C ASP A 521 33.01 10.81 9.81
N LEU A 522 33.63 11.47 10.79
CA LEU A 522 34.91 12.17 10.63
C LEU A 522 36.11 11.26 10.26
N LYS A 523 35.91 9.94 10.12
CA LYS A 523 36.90 8.95 9.69
C LYS A 523 36.51 8.31 8.35
N ASN A 524 35.48 8.83 7.67
CA ASN A 524 34.85 8.29 6.47
C ASN A 524 34.27 6.86 6.65
N ASN A 525 33.89 6.48 7.87
CA ASN A 525 33.03 5.31 8.07
C ASN A 525 31.60 5.66 7.65
N LEU A 526 30.90 4.69 7.09
CA LEU A 526 29.49 4.84 6.71
C LEU A 526 28.63 4.75 7.98
N VAL A 527 27.84 5.78 8.26
CA VAL A 527 26.80 5.78 9.28
C VAL A 527 25.45 5.54 8.61
N ILE A 528 24.68 4.56 9.07
CA ILE A 528 23.36 4.22 8.56
C ILE A 528 22.31 4.47 9.65
N PHE A 529 21.19 5.07 9.27
CA PHE A 529 19.99 5.17 10.11
C PHE A 529 18.88 4.32 9.48
N HIS A 530 18.29 3.41 10.27
CA HIS A 530 17.21 2.52 9.82
C HIS A 530 16.04 2.48 10.80
N ARG A 531 14.86 2.15 10.25
CA ARG A 531 13.59 2.10 11.00
C ARG A 531 13.40 0.81 11.82
N GLY A 532 14.32 -0.15 11.70
CA GLY A 532 14.19 -1.46 12.32
C GLY A 532 12.89 -2.15 11.92
N ASP A 533 12.27 -2.88 12.84
CA ASP A 533 11.01 -3.59 12.61
C ASP A 533 9.80 -2.67 12.32
N HIS A 534 9.94 -1.35 12.52
CA HIS A 534 8.94 -0.37 12.13
C HIS A 534 9.01 -0.06 10.62
N VAL A 535 7.84 -0.08 9.96
CA VAL A 535 7.72 0.19 8.52
C VAL A 535 6.93 1.48 8.30
N TRP A 536 7.47 2.41 7.50
CA TRP A 536 6.65 3.52 7.02
C TRP A 536 5.80 3.07 5.84
N ASP A 537 4.50 2.98 6.10
CA ASP A 537 3.46 2.71 5.12
C ASP A 537 2.32 3.76 5.18
N GLY A 538 1.29 3.56 4.35
CA GLY A 538 0.09 4.41 4.34
C GLY A 538 -0.79 4.34 5.60
N ASN A 539 -0.48 3.46 6.56
CA ASN A 539 -1.20 3.31 7.83
C ASN A 539 -0.46 3.97 9.01
N SER A 540 0.76 4.45 8.79
CA SER A 540 1.63 4.97 9.85
C SER A 540 1.12 6.27 10.46
N PHE A 541 0.35 7.07 9.70
CA PHE A 541 -0.18 8.37 10.11
C PHE A 541 -1.66 8.54 9.69
N ASP A 542 -2.41 9.32 10.45
CA ASP A 542 -3.76 9.77 10.03
C ASP A 542 -3.72 11.06 9.18
N SER A 543 -4.90 11.55 8.79
CA SER A 543 -5.08 12.79 8.04
C SER A 543 -4.70 14.07 8.80
N LYS A 544 -4.31 13.97 10.07
CA LYS A 544 -3.74 15.06 10.88
C LYS A 544 -2.25 14.87 11.15
N PHE A 545 -1.62 13.93 10.43
CA PHE A 545 -0.21 13.56 10.57
C PHE A 545 0.14 13.05 11.98
N VAL A 546 -0.85 12.54 12.72
CA VAL A 546 -0.62 11.91 14.03
C VAL A 546 -0.17 10.47 13.79
N TYR A 547 1.00 10.10 14.30
CA TYR A 547 1.49 8.72 14.21
C TYR A 547 0.53 7.74 14.92
N GLN A 548 0.13 6.67 14.23
CA GLN A 548 -0.90 5.74 14.69
C GLN A 548 -0.34 4.55 15.49
N GLN A 549 0.84 4.05 15.12
CA GLN A 549 1.41 2.81 15.68
C GLN A 549 2.11 3.03 17.04
N ARG A 550 1.67 4.02 17.83
CA ARG A 550 2.26 4.39 19.14
C ARG A 550 2.32 3.24 20.14
N GLY A 551 1.39 2.28 20.03
CA GLY A 551 1.30 1.11 20.89
C GLY A 551 2.43 0.09 20.72
N LEU A 552 3.22 0.17 19.64
CA LEU A 552 4.42 -0.66 19.46
C LEU A 552 5.54 -0.30 20.45
N GLY A 553 5.53 0.94 20.99
CA GLY A 553 6.68 1.50 21.70
C GLY A 553 7.74 2.06 20.72
N PRO A 554 8.88 2.56 21.24
CA PRO A 554 10.01 2.92 20.40
C PRO A 554 10.73 1.65 19.91
N ILE A 555 11.48 1.77 18.81
CA ILE A 555 12.25 0.68 18.20
C ILE A 555 13.22 0.09 19.24
N GLU A 556 13.05 -1.19 19.56
CA GLU A 556 13.80 -1.86 20.64
C GLU A 556 15.25 -2.21 20.27
N GLU A 557 15.66 -2.05 19.01
CA GLU A 557 17.03 -2.32 18.54
C GLU A 557 17.85 -1.05 18.28
N ASP A 558 19.16 -1.19 18.10
CA ASP A 558 20.01 -0.07 17.69
C ASP A 558 19.69 0.34 16.27
N THR A 559 19.20 1.57 16.08
CA THR A 559 18.78 2.14 14.78
C THR A 559 19.89 2.83 14.01
N ILE A 560 21.00 3.17 14.67
CA ILE A 560 22.16 3.87 14.09
C ILE A 560 23.35 2.92 14.08
N LEU A 561 23.88 2.60 12.91
CA LEU A 561 24.97 1.66 12.71
C LEU A 561 26.16 2.35 12.04
N VAL A 562 27.35 2.19 12.61
CA VAL A 562 28.61 2.63 11.99
C VAL A 562 29.25 1.42 11.32
N ILE A 563 29.59 1.54 10.04
CA ILE A 563 29.98 0.46 9.15
C ILE A 563 31.37 0.73 8.56
N ASP A 564 32.22 -0.29 8.58
CA ASP A 564 33.53 -0.26 7.90
C ASP A 564 33.32 -0.17 6.37
N PRO A 565 33.82 0.88 5.70
CA PRO A 565 33.60 1.10 4.28
C PRO A 565 34.28 0.04 3.38
N ASN A 566 35.18 -0.78 3.91
CA ASN A 566 35.95 -1.77 3.14
C ASN A 566 35.28 -3.15 3.15
N ASN A 567 34.80 -3.61 4.31
CA ASN A 567 34.31 -4.98 4.52
C ASN A 567 32.82 -5.06 4.95
N ALA A 568 32.16 -3.91 5.14
CA ALA A 568 30.77 -3.78 5.60
C ALA A 568 30.48 -4.35 7.00
N ALA A 569 31.49 -4.56 7.85
CA ALA A 569 31.29 -4.95 9.24
C ALA A 569 30.74 -3.79 10.08
N VAL A 570 29.85 -4.11 11.02
CA VAL A 570 29.38 -3.15 12.04
C VAL A 570 30.50 -2.90 13.04
N LEU A 571 30.96 -1.65 13.11
CA LEU A 571 31.99 -1.17 14.03
C LEU A 571 31.38 -0.70 15.37
N HIS A 572 30.21 -0.06 15.31
CA HIS A 572 29.49 0.47 16.46
C HIS A 572 27.98 0.53 16.17
N SER A 573 27.14 0.42 17.19
CA SER A 573 25.69 0.54 17.10
C SER A 573 25.13 1.38 18.25
N SER A 574 24.08 2.15 17.98
CA SER A 574 23.41 3.01 18.97
C SER A 574 21.97 3.36 18.53
N GLY A 575 21.25 4.15 19.34
CA GLY A 575 19.90 4.62 19.03
C GLY A 575 18.75 3.82 19.66
N LYS A 576 19.07 2.72 20.35
CA LYS A 576 18.11 1.83 21.02
C LYS A 576 17.06 2.57 21.85
N ASN A 577 15.78 2.26 21.62
CA ASN A 577 14.61 2.83 22.32
C ASN A 577 14.45 4.36 22.21
N LEU A 578 15.13 5.05 21.28
CA LEU A 578 15.00 6.51 21.11
C LEU A 578 13.97 6.92 20.05
N PHE A 579 13.76 6.09 19.02
CA PHE A 579 13.05 6.46 17.80
C PHE A 579 11.80 5.61 17.58
N TYR A 580 10.85 6.15 16.82
CA TYR A 580 9.62 5.49 16.39
C TYR A 580 9.54 5.38 14.87
N LEU A 581 10.01 6.39 14.14
CA LEU A 581 10.08 6.33 12.68
C LEU A 581 11.22 7.21 12.14
N PRO A 582 12.47 6.71 12.21
CA PRO A 582 13.67 7.28 11.62
C PRO A 582 13.48 7.81 10.20
N HIS A 583 14.08 8.97 9.92
CA HIS A 583 14.13 9.57 8.59
C HIS A 583 15.56 9.97 8.20
N GLY A 584 15.90 11.26 8.18
CA GLY A 584 17.19 11.78 7.74
C GLY A 584 18.29 11.63 8.79
N LEU A 585 19.54 11.61 8.32
CA LEU A 585 20.76 11.51 9.11
C LEU A 585 21.84 12.40 8.50
N SER A 586 22.45 13.28 9.30
CA SER A 586 23.69 13.97 8.95
C SER A 586 24.67 13.99 10.12
N VAL A 587 25.93 14.31 9.84
CA VAL A 587 27.00 14.40 10.86
C VAL A 587 27.59 15.81 10.82
N ASP A 588 27.67 16.48 11.97
CA ASP A 588 28.30 17.80 12.05
C ASP A 588 29.84 17.72 12.16
N LYS A 589 30.52 18.84 11.96
CA LYS A 589 31.99 18.94 12.01
C LYS A 589 32.63 18.50 13.34
N ASP A 590 31.85 18.43 14.41
CA ASP A 590 32.29 18.00 15.74
C ASP A 590 31.99 16.49 15.97
N GLY A 591 31.48 15.79 14.95
CA GLY A 591 31.20 14.36 14.96
C GLY A 591 29.86 13.97 15.57
N ASN A 592 28.97 14.94 15.85
CA ASN A 592 27.65 14.65 16.40
C ASN A 592 26.69 14.24 15.30
N TYR A 593 25.80 13.30 15.61
CA TYR A 593 24.77 12.85 14.68
C TYR A 593 23.52 13.73 14.82
N TRP A 594 23.01 14.21 13.70
CA TRP A 594 21.76 14.93 13.59
C TRP A 594 20.76 14.05 12.88
N VAL A 595 19.65 13.74 13.54
CA VAL A 595 18.64 12.82 13.01
C VAL A 595 17.24 13.37 13.14
N THR A 596 16.38 13.04 12.18
CA THR A 596 14.96 13.39 12.20
C THR A 596 14.10 12.15 12.44
N ASP A 597 13.03 12.30 13.22
CA ASP A 597 12.02 11.28 13.41
C ASP A 597 10.65 11.85 13.04
N VAL A 598 10.03 11.26 12.02
CA VAL A 598 8.77 11.76 11.46
C VAL A 598 7.56 11.39 12.33
N ALA A 599 7.64 10.35 13.18
CA ALA A 599 6.57 9.97 14.11
C ALA A 599 6.58 10.82 15.38
N LEU A 600 7.78 11.14 15.88
CA LEU A 600 7.97 12.06 17.01
C LEU A 600 7.80 13.52 16.59
N HIS A 601 7.93 13.84 15.30
CA HIS A 601 8.00 15.20 14.75
C HIS A 601 9.12 16.03 15.40
N GLN A 602 10.29 15.41 15.53
CA GLN A 602 11.42 15.96 16.25
C GLN A 602 12.74 15.79 15.49
N VAL A 603 13.68 16.67 15.83
CA VAL A 603 15.08 16.61 15.41
C VAL A 603 15.96 16.46 16.63
N PHE A 604 16.93 15.56 16.57
CA PHE A 604 17.82 15.23 17.67
C PHE A 604 19.28 15.50 17.29
N LYS A 605 20.05 16.09 18.22
CA LYS A 605 21.51 16.05 18.21
C LYS A 605 21.98 14.98 19.18
N LEU A 606 22.86 14.08 18.74
CA LEU A 606 23.41 12.98 19.54
C LEU A 606 24.95 13.05 19.54
N ASP A 607 25.59 12.83 20.68
CA ASP A 607 27.01 12.47 20.72
C ASP A 607 27.12 10.95 20.59
N PRO A 608 27.81 10.41 19.56
CA PRO A 608 27.97 8.95 19.39
C PRO A 608 28.70 8.25 20.54
N ASN A 609 29.44 8.99 21.37
CA ASN A 609 30.19 8.47 22.52
C ASN A 609 29.40 8.56 23.83
N SER A 610 28.32 9.35 23.89
CA SER A 610 27.56 9.58 25.11
C SER A 610 26.47 8.54 25.33
N LYS A 611 26.23 8.21 26.61
CA LYS A 611 25.11 7.38 27.05
C LYS A 611 24.03 8.19 27.79
N GLU A 612 24.18 9.51 27.84
CA GLU A 612 23.30 10.40 28.62
C GLU A 612 22.06 10.89 27.84
N GLY A 613 21.89 10.40 26.60
CA GLY A 613 20.76 10.73 25.72
C GLY A 613 21.07 11.88 24.74
N PRO A 614 20.04 12.44 24.07
CA PRO A 614 20.22 13.52 23.11
C PRO A 614 20.76 14.81 23.73
N LEU A 615 21.76 15.42 23.09
CA LEU A 615 22.34 16.72 23.46
C LEU A 615 21.37 17.89 23.23
N LEU A 616 20.53 17.78 22.20
CA LEU A 616 19.53 18.77 21.84
C LEU A 616 18.34 18.07 21.21
N ILE A 617 17.13 18.55 21.50
CA ILE A 617 15.89 18.10 20.87
C ILE A 617 15.12 19.34 20.41
N LEU A 618 14.75 19.38 19.13
CA LEU A 618 13.89 20.40 18.53
C LEU A 618 12.54 19.78 18.17
N GLY A 619 11.46 20.55 18.22
CA GLY A 619 10.10 20.05 18.00
C GLY A 619 9.42 19.51 19.27
N ARG A 620 8.15 19.12 19.16
CA ARG A 620 7.36 18.53 20.25
C ARG A 620 6.99 17.09 19.94
N SER A 621 7.47 16.18 20.78
CA SER A 621 7.23 14.74 20.69
C SER A 621 5.75 14.44 20.44
N MET A 622 5.48 13.66 19.40
CA MET A 622 4.16 13.11 19.05
C MET A 622 3.08 14.18 18.78
N GLN A 623 3.48 15.44 18.51
CA GLN A 623 2.59 16.58 18.27
C GLN A 623 2.96 17.31 16.96
N PRO A 624 2.27 17.02 15.84
CA PRO A 624 2.51 17.72 14.57
C PRO A 624 2.04 19.18 14.66
N GLY A 625 2.76 20.09 14.01
CA GLY A 625 2.38 21.50 13.95
C GLY A 625 3.23 22.33 12.99
N SER A 626 2.86 23.60 12.83
CA SER A 626 3.44 24.53 11.85
C SER A 626 3.91 25.86 12.45
N ASP A 627 4.05 25.92 13.79
CA ASP A 627 4.63 27.08 14.48
C ASP A 627 6.16 26.95 14.63
N GLN A 628 6.80 27.83 15.40
CA GLN A 628 8.26 27.89 15.59
C GLN A 628 8.83 26.78 16.50
N ASN A 629 7.97 26.09 17.26
CA ASN A 629 8.33 25.08 18.26
C ASN A 629 7.88 23.66 17.88
N HIS A 630 7.06 23.52 16.84
CA HIS A 630 6.56 22.25 16.30
C HIS A 630 7.07 22.05 14.87
N PHE A 631 7.34 20.79 14.52
CA PHE A 631 7.50 20.34 13.14
C PHE A 631 6.27 19.54 12.73
N CYS A 632 6.13 19.28 11.44
CA CYS A 632 5.18 18.33 10.89
C CYS A 632 5.95 17.39 9.96
N GLN A 633 6.40 16.28 10.53
CA GLN A 633 7.22 15.25 9.87
C GLN A 633 8.49 15.87 9.22
N PRO A 634 9.48 16.30 10.03
CA PRO A 634 10.72 16.88 9.53
C PRO A 634 11.54 15.83 8.77
N THR A 635 12.14 16.23 7.65
CA THR A 635 12.77 15.31 6.70
C THR A 635 14.28 15.22 6.92
N ASP A 636 14.99 16.35 6.97
CA ASP A 636 16.46 16.36 6.95
C ASP A 636 17.04 17.56 7.70
N VAL A 637 18.34 17.50 8.02
CA VAL A 637 19.10 18.50 8.77
C VAL A 637 20.45 18.76 8.13
N ALA A 638 20.76 20.03 7.88
CA ALA A 638 22.11 20.48 7.56
C ALA A 638 22.63 21.41 8.65
N VAL A 639 23.90 21.28 9.03
CA VAL A 639 24.54 22.14 10.03
C VAL A 639 25.73 22.86 9.40
N ASP A 640 25.75 24.17 9.53
CA ASP A 640 26.84 24.99 8.99
C ASP A 640 28.12 24.83 9.83
N PRO A 641 29.25 24.42 9.21
CA PRO A 641 30.45 24.05 9.96
C PRO A 641 31.18 25.23 10.60
N GLU A 642 31.12 26.44 10.05
CA GLU A 642 31.75 27.61 10.69
C GLU A 642 30.87 28.22 11.79
N THR A 643 29.58 28.41 11.49
CA THR A 643 28.67 29.15 12.37
C THR A 643 27.89 28.28 13.35
N GLY A 644 27.81 26.96 13.09
CA GLY A 644 26.97 26.02 13.83
C GLY A 644 25.47 26.23 13.63
N ILE A 645 25.05 27.05 12.66
CA ILE A 645 23.63 27.29 12.36
C ILE A 645 23.00 26.00 11.81
N ILE A 646 21.82 25.66 12.31
CA ILE A 646 21.09 24.44 11.97
C ILE A 646 19.98 24.81 10.99
N TYR A 647 19.88 24.07 9.91
CA TYR A 647 18.79 24.12 8.93
C TYR A 647 18.02 22.81 8.98
N VAL A 648 16.70 22.88 9.10
CA VAL A 648 15.82 21.71 9.10
C VAL A 648 14.79 21.87 7.99
N SER A 649 14.64 20.85 7.14
CA SER A 649 13.53 20.78 6.19
C SER A 649 12.32 20.15 6.88
N ASP A 650 11.22 20.90 6.91
CA ASP A 650 9.98 20.52 7.58
C ASP A 650 8.92 20.33 6.49
N GLY A 651 8.80 19.09 6.00
CA GLY A 651 8.60 18.88 4.57
C GLY A 651 7.46 17.98 4.10
N TYR A 652 6.95 17.03 4.89
CA TYR A 652 5.84 16.19 4.41
C TYR A 652 4.47 16.85 4.55
N CYS A 653 4.24 17.59 5.64
CA CYS A 653 3.00 18.30 5.90
C CYS A 653 3.16 19.81 6.13
N ASN A 654 4.41 20.28 6.19
CA ASN A 654 4.78 21.67 6.00
C ASN A 654 5.61 21.79 4.70
N SER A 655 5.80 23.01 4.20
CA SER A 655 6.58 23.27 2.97
C SER A 655 7.61 24.37 3.24
N ARG A 656 8.43 24.19 4.29
CA ARG A 656 9.34 25.23 4.80
C ARG A 656 10.71 24.68 5.20
N ILE A 657 11.70 25.56 5.15
CA ILE A 657 13.00 25.39 5.82
C ILE A 657 13.00 26.24 7.09
N MET A 658 13.43 25.64 8.20
CA MET A 658 13.54 26.27 9.52
C MET A 658 15.01 26.46 9.87
N GLN A 659 15.39 27.66 10.35
CA GLN A 659 16.75 28.00 10.77
C GLN A 659 16.81 28.16 12.28
N PHE A 660 17.79 27.53 12.92
CA PHE A 660 18.04 27.63 14.36
C PHE A 660 19.51 27.98 14.65
N SER A 661 19.73 28.65 15.77
CA SER A 661 21.07 28.87 16.33
C SER A 661 21.72 27.54 16.78
N PRO A 662 23.04 27.49 16.99
CA PRO A 662 23.72 26.32 17.56
C PRO A 662 23.14 25.83 18.89
N THR A 663 22.43 26.71 19.62
CA THR A 663 21.77 26.43 20.90
C THR A 663 20.30 25.97 20.75
N GLY A 664 19.81 25.73 19.53
CA GLY A 664 18.45 25.30 19.26
C GLY A 664 17.37 26.37 19.34
N LYS A 665 17.72 27.65 19.53
CA LYS A 665 16.75 28.76 19.43
C LYS A 665 16.41 29.03 17.98
N PHE A 666 15.11 29.12 17.67
CA PHE A 666 14.58 29.52 16.37
C PHE A 666 15.11 30.91 15.95
N ILE A 667 15.54 31.03 14.70
CA ILE A 667 16.01 32.28 14.08
C ILE A 667 14.97 32.79 13.09
N THR A 668 14.63 31.97 12.09
CA THR A 668 13.69 32.31 11.01
C THR A 668 13.22 31.06 10.28
N GLN A 669 12.25 31.22 9.37
CA GLN A 669 11.84 30.21 8.40
C GLN A 669 11.59 30.86 7.05
N TRP A 670 11.66 30.07 5.98
CA TRP A 670 11.20 30.46 4.64
C TRP A 670 10.63 29.25 3.90
N GLY A 671 9.90 29.51 2.82
CA GLY A 671 9.18 28.49 2.06
C GLY A 671 7.67 28.61 2.20
N GLU A 672 6.96 28.30 1.12
CA GLU A 672 5.51 28.19 1.07
C GLU A 672 5.07 26.98 0.22
N ALA A 673 3.84 26.53 0.38
CA ALA A 673 3.31 25.40 -0.38
C ALA A 673 3.17 25.73 -1.88
N SER A 674 3.52 24.78 -2.74
CA SER A 674 3.45 24.92 -4.20
C SER A 674 2.04 25.16 -4.71
N SER A 675 1.87 26.17 -5.56
CA SER A 675 0.58 26.52 -6.17
C SER A 675 0.58 26.22 -7.68
N GLY A 676 -0.16 25.18 -8.09
CA GLY A 676 -0.32 24.80 -9.49
C GLY A 676 0.86 23.98 -10.05
N SER A 677 0.91 23.83 -11.37
CA SER A 677 1.87 22.95 -12.07
C SER A 677 3.27 23.55 -12.30
N ASN A 678 3.43 24.86 -12.13
CA ASN A 678 4.69 25.59 -12.29
C ASN A 678 4.95 26.44 -11.04
N PRO A 679 5.44 25.83 -9.94
CA PRO A 679 5.64 26.53 -8.68
C PRO A 679 6.80 27.53 -8.75
N ASN A 680 6.62 28.70 -8.13
CA ASN A 680 7.63 29.76 -8.11
C ASN A 680 8.87 29.36 -7.30
N PRO A 681 10.01 30.05 -7.48
CA PRO A 681 11.16 29.94 -6.59
C PRO A 681 10.78 30.21 -5.12
N GLY A 682 11.26 29.38 -4.20
CA GLY A 682 10.90 29.45 -2.79
C GLY A 682 9.55 28.80 -2.44
N GLN A 683 8.77 28.33 -3.43
CA GLN A 683 7.69 27.39 -3.17
C GLN A 683 8.25 25.96 -3.13
N PHE A 684 7.75 25.13 -2.23
CA PHE A 684 8.11 23.72 -2.13
C PHE A 684 6.85 22.85 -2.14
N SER A 685 6.96 21.61 -2.61
CA SER A 685 5.92 20.60 -2.45
C SER A 685 6.28 19.71 -1.26
N VAL A 686 7.46 19.10 -1.32
CA VAL A 686 8.08 18.35 -0.21
C VAL A 686 9.57 18.66 -0.17
N PRO A 687 10.06 19.64 0.63
CA PRO A 687 11.49 19.82 0.84
C PRO A 687 12.02 18.61 1.64
N HIS A 688 12.77 17.74 0.98
CA HIS A 688 13.06 16.39 1.49
C HIS A 688 14.49 16.17 1.96
N SER A 689 15.47 16.80 1.31
CA SER A 689 16.91 16.64 1.60
C SER A 689 17.66 17.95 1.40
N LEU A 690 18.72 18.15 2.19
CA LEU A 690 19.50 19.38 2.30
C LEU A 690 20.99 19.15 2.01
N ALA A 691 21.52 19.84 1.00
CA ALA A 691 22.95 19.90 0.75
C ALA A 691 23.48 21.31 1.03
N LEU A 692 24.37 21.45 2.00
CA LEU A 692 25.03 22.72 2.32
C LEU A 692 26.30 22.90 1.50
N VAL A 693 26.37 24.02 0.78
CA VAL A 693 27.52 24.42 -0.04
C VAL A 693 28.18 25.61 0.66
N HIS A 694 28.89 25.25 1.74
CA HIS A 694 29.26 26.16 2.80
C HIS A 694 30.16 27.33 2.34
N HIS A 695 31.21 27.06 1.56
CA HIS A 695 32.14 28.08 1.01
C HIS A 695 31.49 29.08 0.05
N LEU A 696 30.32 28.77 -0.50
CA LEU A 696 29.52 29.70 -1.33
C LEU A 696 28.38 30.36 -0.55
N GLY A 697 28.20 30.01 0.73
CA GLY A 697 27.07 30.44 1.56
C GLY A 697 25.73 30.04 0.95
N GLN A 698 25.60 28.80 0.47
CA GLN A 698 24.35 28.31 -0.15
C GLN A 698 23.81 27.05 0.53
N LEU A 699 22.50 26.98 0.68
CA LEU A 699 21.76 25.76 1.04
C LEU A 699 20.94 25.32 -0.18
N CYS A 700 21.24 24.15 -0.72
CA CYS A 700 20.45 23.51 -1.76
C CYS A 700 19.45 22.52 -1.15
N VAL A 701 18.24 22.52 -1.69
CA VAL A 701 17.07 21.78 -1.18
C VAL A 701 16.53 20.90 -2.30
N ALA A 702 16.42 19.60 -2.06
CA ALA A 702 15.66 18.69 -2.91
C ALA A 702 14.16 18.91 -2.68
N ASP A 703 13.49 19.54 -3.64
CA ASP A 703 12.06 19.80 -3.63
C ASP A 703 11.34 18.62 -4.29
N ARG A 704 11.16 17.55 -3.51
CA ARG A 704 10.96 16.19 -3.98
C ARG A 704 9.82 16.09 -4.97
N GLU A 705 8.58 16.33 -4.58
CA GLU A 705 7.41 16.14 -5.47
C GLU A 705 7.30 17.21 -6.60
N ASN A 706 8.25 18.14 -6.71
CA ASN A 706 8.38 19.06 -7.85
C ASN A 706 9.50 18.68 -8.84
N GLY A 707 10.26 17.61 -8.55
CA GLY A 707 11.32 17.09 -9.43
C GLY A 707 12.45 18.10 -9.68
N ARG A 708 12.80 18.92 -8.68
CA ARG A 708 13.80 20.00 -8.80
C ARG A 708 14.66 20.16 -7.55
N ILE A 709 15.80 20.81 -7.72
CA ILE A 709 16.69 21.24 -6.63
C ILE A 709 16.72 22.77 -6.64
N GLN A 710 16.47 23.41 -5.49
CA GLN A 710 16.52 24.87 -5.36
C GLN A 710 17.62 25.28 -4.39
N CYS A 711 18.50 26.19 -4.80
CA CYS A 711 19.59 26.70 -3.96
C CYS A 711 19.31 28.13 -3.49
N PHE A 712 19.52 28.40 -2.21
CA PHE A 712 19.27 29.67 -1.53
C PHE A 712 20.52 30.18 -0.81
N LYS A 713 20.68 31.49 -0.68
CA LYS A 713 21.72 32.09 0.16
C LYS A 713 21.43 31.85 1.64
N THR A 714 22.41 31.38 2.40
CA THR A 714 22.25 31.03 3.83
C THR A 714 22.01 32.25 4.74
N ASP A 715 22.53 33.41 4.33
CA ASP A 715 22.44 34.68 5.04
C ASP A 715 21.19 35.49 4.66
N THR A 716 20.90 35.67 3.37
CA THR A 716 19.74 36.46 2.91
C THR A 716 18.46 35.63 2.78
N LYS A 717 18.57 34.31 2.55
CA LYS A 717 17.50 33.38 2.13
C LYS A 717 16.94 33.68 0.73
N GLU A 718 17.64 34.49 -0.05
CA GLU A 718 17.28 34.75 -1.44
C GLU A 718 17.57 33.52 -2.31
N PHE A 719 16.69 33.28 -3.28
CA PHE A 719 16.88 32.24 -4.28
C PHE A 719 18.07 32.57 -5.19
N VAL A 720 18.97 31.61 -5.35
CA VAL A 720 20.13 31.70 -6.25
C VAL A 720 19.82 31.08 -7.60
N ARG A 721 19.31 29.84 -7.61
CA ARG A 721 19.07 29.06 -8.83
C ARG A 721 18.23 27.81 -8.58
N GLU A 722 17.66 27.30 -9.67
CA GLU A 722 17.00 26.00 -9.75
C GLU A 722 17.82 25.08 -10.66
N ILE A 723 18.00 23.81 -10.27
CA ILE A 723 18.47 22.73 -11.12
C ILE A 723 17.30 21.79 -11.35
N LYS A 724 16.89 21.65 -12.61
CA LYS A 724 15.76 20.81 -13.02
C LYS A 724 16.10 20.12 -14.33
N HIS A 725 15.97 18.81 -14.36
CA HIS A 725 16.24 18.00 -15.54
C HIS A 725 15.06 17.07 -15.83
N ALA A 726 14.72 16.87 -17.10
CA ALA A 726 13.67 15.92 -17.49
C ALA A 726 13.97 14.50 -16.97
N SER A 727 15.25 14.14 -16.89
CA SER A 727 15.74 12.85 -16.37
C SER A 727 15.41 12.60 -14.89
N PHE A 728 15.15 13.64 -14.09
CA PHE A 728 14.68 13.44 -12.71
C PHE A 728 13.24 12.91 -12.65
N GLY A 729 12.48 13.02 -13.76
CA GLY A 729 11.04 12.76 -13.76
C GLY A 729 10.33 13.69 -12.79
N ARG A 730 9.38 13.14 -12.03
CA ARG A 730 8.60 13.91 -11.05
C ARG A 730 9.26 14.07 -9.68
N SER A 731 10.29 13.30 -9.31
CA SER A 731 10.80 13.35 -7.95
C SER A 731 12.31 13.24 -7.77
N VAL A 732 12.87 14.11 -6.93
CA VAL A 732 14.27 14.04 -6.45
C VAL A 732 14.25 13.81 -4.94
N PHE A 733 14.66 12.63 -4.49
CA PHE A 733 14.56 12.25 -3.07
C PHE A 733 15.68 12.87 -2.23
N ALA A 734 16.93 12.65 -2.64
CA ALA A 734 18.08 13.08 -1.85
C ALA A 734 19.20 13.65 -2.71
N ILE A 735 19.99 14.52 -2.09
CA ILE A 735 21.11 15.23 -2.70
C ILE A 735 22.32 15.24 -1.78
N SER A 736 23.52 15.13 -2.35
CA SER A 736 24.78 15.24 -1.61
C SER A 736 25.76 16.10 -2.39
N TYR A 737 26.47 16.99 -1.70
CA TYR A 737 27.45 17.88 -2.30
C TYR A 737 28.87 17.55 -1.82
N ILE A 738 29.81 17.54 -2.76
CA ILE A 738 31.25 17.63 -2.51
C ILE A 738 31.83 18.76 -3.39
N PRO A 739 33.01 19.32 -3.11
CA PRO A 739 33.57 20.43 -3.89
C PRO A 739 33.48 20.21 -5.42
N GLY A 740 32.74 21.09 -6.09
CA GLY A 740 32.50 21.06 -7.54
C GLY A 740 31.41 20.10 -8.07
N LEU A 741 30.95 19.10 -7.29
CA LEU A 741 30.01 18.07 -7.74
C LEU A 741 28.76 17.96 -6.86
N LEU A 742 27.60 17.80 -7.51
CA LEU A 742 26.32 17.54 -6.86
C LEU A 742 25.79 16.17 -7.29
N PHE A 743 25.54 15.31 -6.32
CA PHE A 743 24.91 14.01 -6.50
C PHE A 743 23.43 14.12 -6.18
N ALA A 744 22.58 13.37 -6.91
CA ALA A 744 21.16 13.28 -6.65
C ALA A 744 20.61 11.88 -6.95
N VAL A 745 19.51 11.49 -6.30
CA VAL A 745 18.72 10.30 -6.64
C VAL A 745 17.27 10.68 -6.91
N ASN A 746 16.67 10.13 -7.96
CA ASN A 746 15.24 10.30 -8.25
C ASN A 746 14.39 9.18 -7.64
N GLY A 747 13.08 9.41 -7.54
CA GLY A 747 12.11 8.40 -7.12
C GLY A 747 11.55 7.58 -8.28
N LYS A 748 10.72 6.59 -7.94
CA LYS A 748 9.95 5.83 -8.94
C LYS A 748 9.03 6.75 -9.76
N PRO A 749 8.99 6.60 -11.09
CA PRO A 749 8.04 7.33 -11.95
C PRO A 749 6.59 6.94 -11.61
N TYR A 750 5.65 7.87 -11.83
CA TYR A 750 4.23 7.54 -11.74
C TYR A 750 3.80 6.68 -12.94
N PHE A 751 2.66 6.01 -12.85
CA PHE A 751 2.21 5.09 -13.89
C PHE A 751 2.02 5.82 -15.25
N GLY A 752 2.80 5.43 -16.25
CA GLY A 752 2.83 6.02 -17.60
C GLY A 752 4.05 6.91 -17.90
N GLU A 753 4.80 7.32 -16.88
CA GLU A 753 6.10 7.99 -17.03
C GLU A 753 7.21 6.96 -17.36
N ARG A 754 8.29 7.42 -18.01
CA ARG A 754 9.32 6.54 -18.61
C ARG A 754 10.70 6.69 -17.96
N GLU A 755 10.83 7.65 -17.06
CA GLU A 755 12.07 8.06 -16.43
C GLU A 755 12.50 6.99 -15.41
N PRO A 756 13.61 6.27 -15.64
CA PRO A 756 14.05 5.20 -14.75
C PRO A 756 14.60 5.77 -13.43
N VAL A 757 14.58 4.94 -12.38
CA VAL A 757 15.21 5.26 -11.09
C VAL A 757 16.72 5.13 -11.21
N GLN A 758 17.45 6.22 -10.97
CA GLN A 758 18.89 6.37 -11.19
C GLN A 758 19.51 7.37 -10.19
N GLY A 759 20.83 7.24 -10.00
CA GLY A 759 21.67 8.28 -9.42
C GLY A 759 22.24 9.17 -10.51
N PHE A 760 22.38 10.46 -10.22
CA PHE A 760 22.92 11.48 -11.11
C PHE A 760 24.15 12.12 -10.47
N VAL A 761 25.16 12.39 -11.29
CA VAL A 761 26.29 13.26 -10.97
C VAL A 761 26.17 14.51 -11.83
N MET A 762 26.23 15.66 -11.20
CA MET A 762 26.13 16.96 -11.87
C MET A 762 27.35 17.81 -11.56
N ASN A 763 27.80 18.59 -12.54
CA ASN A 763 28.70 19.70 -12.26
C ASN A 763 27.91 20.74 -11.46
N PHE A 764 28.40 21.11 -10.26
CA PHE A 764 27.64 22.03 -9.42
C PHE A 764 27.49 23.40 -10.09
N SER A 765 28.54 23.94 -10.71
CA SER A 765 28.52 25.28 -11.30
C SER A 765 27.55 25.40 -12.49
N SER A 766 27.52 24.45 -13.43
CA SER A 766 26.58 24.50 -14.57
C SER A 766 25.19 23.93 -14.25
N GLY A 767 25.09 22.98 -13.31
CA GLY A 767 23.88 22.20 -13.06
C GLY A 767 23.60 21.12 -14.12
N GLU A 768 24.53 20.89 -15.05
CA GLU A 768 24.41 19.84 -16.06
C GLU A 768 24.76 18.47 -15.49
N ILE A 769 24.03 17.44 -15.94
CA ILE A 769 24.31 16.04 -15.61
C ILE A 769 25.55 15.61 -16.40
N ILE A 770 26.64 15.30 -15.68
CA ILE A 770 27.90 14.79 -16.23
C ILE A 770 28.03 13.27 -16.12
N GLY A 771 27.19 12.62 -15.30
CA GLY A 771 27.21 11.18 -15.10
C GLY A 771 25.88 10.64 -14.60
N ILE A 772 25.57 9.39 -14.94
CA ILE A 772 24.37 8.68 -14.47
C ILE A 772 24.80 7.27 -14.05
N PHE A 773 24.38 6.84 -12.86
CA PHE A 773 24.74 5.56 -12.27
C PHE A 773 23.52 4.84 -11.71
N LYS A 774 23.61 3.51 -11.60
CA LYS A 774 22.57 2.63 -11.04
C LYS A 774 23.22 1.30 -10.65
N PRO A 775 22.63 0.53 -9.71
CA PRO A 775 23.10 -0.81 -9.43
C PRO A 775 23.03 -1.68 -10.69
N VAL A 776 24.02 -2.56 -10.83
CA VAL A 776 24.17 -3.57 -11.88
C VAL A 776 23.58 -4.90 -11.38
N ARG A 777 23.71 -5.18 -10.07
CA ARG A 777 23.22 -6.44 -9.46
C ARG A 777 21.71 -6.55 -9.31
N LYS A 778 21.04 -5.42 -9.05
CA LYS A 778 19.58 -5.28 -8.93
C LYS A 778 19.18 -3.92 -9.50
N HIS A 779 17.91 -3.53 -9.31
CA HIS A 779 17.44 -2.16 -9.51
C HIS A 779 17.32 -1.45 -8.16
N PHE A 780 17.33 -0.11 -8.17
CA PHE A 780 16.84 0.69 -7.05
C PHE A 780 15.33 0.49 -6.89
N ASP A 781 14.84 0.35 -5.66
CA ASP A 781 13.40 0.29 -5.36
C ASP A 781 12.90 1.66 -4.86
N MET A 782 13.43 2.16 -3.74
CA MET A 782 13.22 3.53 -3.27
C MET A 782 14.54 4.08 -2.68
N PRO A 783 15.44 4.64 -3.53
CA PRO A 783 16.68 5.27 -3.06
C PRO A 783 16.28 6.54 -2.32
N HIS A 784 16.36 6.46 -0.99
CA HIS A 784 15.73 7.41 -0.08
C HIS A 784 16.71 8.48 0.38
N ASP A 785 17.99 8.11 0.52
CA ASP A 785 19.07 9.00 0.94
C ASP A 785 20.40 8.69 0.25
N ILE A 786 21.29 9.68 0.15
CA ILE A 786 22.58 9.62 -0.54
C ILE A 786 23.66 10.42 0.19
N VAL A 787 24.85 9.84 0.31
CA VAL A 787 26.05 10.56 0.77
C VAL A 787 27.24 10.29 -0.16
N ALA A 788 27.97 11.35 -0.52
CA ALA A 788 29.20 11.29 -1.29
C ALA A 788 30.40 11.70 -0.42
N SER A 789 31.51 10.99 -0.60
CA SER A 789 32.83 11.27 -0.04
C SER A 789 33.66 12.10 -1.02
N GLU A 790 34.57 12.94 -0.52
CA GLU A 790 35.53 13.68 -1.35
C GLU A 790 36.42 12.76 -2.23
N ASP A 791 36.60 11.49 -1.83
CA ASP A 791 37.32 10.48 -2.63
C ASP A 791 36.50 9.86 -3.78
N GLY A 792 35.31 10.42 -4.06
CA GLY A 792 34.40 9.93 -5.13
C GLY A 792 33.68 8.63 -4.80
N THR A 793 33.73 8.16 -3.55
CA THR A 793 32.88 7.06 -3.07
C THR A 793 31.47 7.59 -2.77
N VAL A 794 30.43 6.90 -3.25
CA VAL A 794 29.02 7.28 -3.05
C VAL A 794 28.27 6.13 -2.40
N TYR A 795 27.47 6.42 -1.37
CA TYR A 795 26.57 5.47 -0.72
C TYR A 795 25.12 5.91 -0.92
N ILE A 796 24.23 4.96 -1.22
CA ILE A 796 22.78 5.21 -1.33
C ILE A 796 22.04 4.23 -0.42
N GLY A 797 21.22 4.78 0.48
CA GLY A 797 20.27 4.02 1.28
C GLY A 797 18.98 3.78 0.51
N ASP A 798 18.61 2.52 0.28
CA ASP A 798 17.34 2.14 -0.37
C ASP A 798 16.36 1.59 0.67
N ALA A 799 15.31 2.37 0.91
CA ALA A 799 14.32 2.15 1.95
C ALA A 799 13.33 1.01 1.65
N HIS A 800 13.19 0.59 0.39
CA HIS A 800 12.30 -0.51 0.02
C HIS A 800 13.05 -1.81 -0.25
N SER A 801 14.31 -1.75 -0.71
CA SER A 801 15.14 -2.94 -0.86
C SER A 801 15.94 -3.30 0.41
N ASN A 802 15.80 -2.53 1.50
CA ASN A 802 16.50 -2.69 2.79
C ASN A 802 18.02 -2.89 2.62
N THR A 803 18.60 -2.16 1.66
CA THR A 803 19.97 -2.35 1.18
C THR A 803 20.68 -1.00 1.11
N VAL A 804 21.95 -0.96 1.50
CA VAL A 804 22.85 0.15 1.12
C VAL A 804 23.67 -0.26 -0.09
N TRP A 805 23.70 0.61 -1.09
CA TRP A 805 24.52 0.50 -2.29
C TRP A 805 25.79 1.32 -2.15
N LYS A 806 26.93 0.79 -2.60
CA LYS A 806 28.21 1.50 -2.68
C LYS A 806 28.65 1.63 -4.13
N PHE A 807 29.07 2.83 -4.50
CA PHE A 807 29.66 3.14 -5.80
C PHE A 807 31.00 3.84 -5.62
N THR A 808 31.88 3.74 -6.62
CA THR A 808 33.22 4.33 -6.62
C THR A 808 33.58 4.91 -7.99
N SER A 809 34.34 6.00 -8.01
CA SER A 809 34.92 6.57 -9.23
C SER A 809 35.82 5.56 -9.97
N ALA A 810 35.66 5.48 -11.29
CA ALA A 810 36.38 4.55 -12.16
C ALA A 810 37.91 4.74 -12.15
N GLU A 811 38.40 5.94 -11.84
CA GLU A 811 39.86 6.23 -11.76
C GLU A 811 40.57 5.31 -10.76
N ARG A 812 39.89 4.91 -9.67
CA ARG A 812 40.45 4.08 -8.60
C ARG A 812 40.56 2.60 -8.98
N MET A 813 39.78 2.11 -9.95
CA MET A 813 39.96 0.76 -10.48
C MET A 813 41.27 0.63 -11.28
N GLY A 814 41.76 1.73 -11.87
CA GLY A 814 43.00 1.75 -12.65
C GLY A 814 44.23 1.35 -11.83
N GLU A 815 44.37 1.87 -10.62
CA GLU A 815 45.53 1.55 -9.76
C GLU A 815 45.48 0.11 -9.23
N GLN A 816 44.32 -0.38 -8.78
CA GLN A 816 44.20 -1.77 -8.32
C GLN A 816 44.32 -2.79 -9.46
N SER A 817 43.87 -2.46 -10.68
CA SER A 817 43.95 -3.31 -11.88
C SER A 817 45.37 -3.83 -12.15
N THR A 818 46.39 -2.99 -11.97
CA THR A 818 47.80 -3.34 -12.22
C THR A 818 48.28 -4.52 -11.36
N ASN A 819 47.74 -4.68 -10.14
CA ASN A 819 48.12 -5.76 -9.22
C ASN A 819 47.24 -7.03 -9.38
N TRP A 820 46.16 -6.98 -10.14
CA TRP A 820 45.32 -8.14 -10.44
C TRP A 820 45.63 -8.80 -11.78
N GLN A 821 46.25 -8.08 -12.72
CA GLN A 821 46.60 -8.65 -14.02
C GLN A 821 47.62 -9.80 -13.87
N TRP A 822 48.66 -9.64 -13.04
CA TRP A 822 49.65 -10.70 -12.81
C TRP A 822 49.05 -11.95 -12.14
N LEU A 823 48.05 -11.78 -11.25
CA LEU A 823 47.33 -12.88 -10.60
C LEU A 823 46.39 -13.62 -11.57
N LYS A 824 45.78 -12.91 -12.53
CA LYS A 824 44.99 -13.52 -13.61
C LYS A 824 45.87 -14.36 -14.53
N ASP A 825 47.04 -13.84 -14.91
CA ASP A 825 48.01 -14.56 -15.76
C ASP A 825 48.60 -15.80 -15.05
N LEU A 826 48.84 -15.72 -13.73
CA LEU A 826 49.25 -16.88 -12.92
C LEU A 826 48.17 -17.97 -12.89
N LYS A 827 46.90 -17.58 -12.71
CA LYS A 827 45.76 -18.51 -12.61
C LYS A 827 45.46 -19.18 -13.96
N TRP A 828 45.63 -18.46 -15.07
CA TRP A 828 45.46 -19.01 -16.42
C TRP A 828 46.53 -20.07 -16.76
N ASN A 829 47.79 -19.84 -16.38
CA ASN A 829 48.87 -20.83 -16.51
C ASN A 829 48.61 -22.12 -15.70
N ILE A 830 48.07 -22.00 -14.48
CA ILE A 830 47.75 -23.16 -13.64
C ILE A 830 46.66 -24.04 -14.26
N ASP A 831 45.62 -23.46 -14.86
CA ASP A 831 44.55 -24.22 -15.51
C ASP A 831 44.95 -24.82 -16.87
N GLN A 832 45.89 -24.19 -17.61
CA GLN A 832 46.57 -24.81 -18.76
C GLN A 832 47.33 -26.08 -18.33
N LEU A 833 48.15 -26.00 -17.28
CA LEU A 833 48.91 -27.14 -16.75
C LEU A 833 48.00 -28.27 -16.25
N LYS A 834 46.88 -27.94 -15.57
CA LYS A 834 45.88 -28.94 -15.16
C LYS A 834 45.20 -29.63 -16.34
N ARG A 835 44.92 -28.93 -17.44
CA ARG A 835 44.33 -29.54 -18.65
C ARG A 835 45.31 -30.50 -19.35
N LEU A 836 46.60 -30.16 -19.40
CA LEU A 836 47.66 -31.07 -19.89
C LEU A 836 47.82 -32.33 -19.01
N ALA A 837 47.72 -32.19 -17.68
CA ALA A 837 47.75 -33.31 -16.75
C ALA A 837 46.51 -34.23 -16.82
N LEU A 838 45.35 -33.72 -17.27
CA LEU A 838 44.13 -34.51 -17.41
C LEU A 838 44.11 -35.34 -18.70
N MET A 839 44.70 -34.84 -19.80
CA MET A 839 44.74 -35.58 -21.08
C MET A 839 45.67 -36.80 -21.07
N THR A 840 46.67 -36.84 -20.19
CA THR A 840 47.64 -37.94 -20.11
C THR A 840 47.20 -39.12 -19.23
N ARG A 841 46.06 -39.03 -18.53
CA ARG A 841 45.55 -40.10 -17.63
C ARG A 841 44.52 -41.07 -18.23
N LYS A 842 44.25 -41.01 -19.55
CA LYS A 842 43.40 -41.99 -20.27
C LYS A 842 44.20 -42.84 -21.26
N SER A 843 45.10 -43.68 -20.76
CA SER A 843 45.67 -44.81 -21.52
C SER A 843 46.34 -45.85 -20.62
N LYS A 844 46.14 -47.13 -20.99
CA LYS A 844 46.75 -48.38 -20.46
C LYS A 844 46.27 -48.92 -19.11
N VAL A 845 45.49 -50.00 -19.22
CA VAL A 845 45.37 -51.10 -18.25
C VAL A 845 46.09 -52.31 -18.87
N LEU A 846 47.08 -52.92 -18.19
CA LEU A 846 47.54 -54.31 -18.40
C LEU A 846 48.57 -54.76 -17.33
N CYS A 847 48.69 -56.08 -17.18
CA CYS A 847 49.13 -56.86 -16.02
C CYS A 847 50.60 -56.73 -15.49
N LEU A 848 50.76 -57.02 -14.18
CA LEU A 848 51.76 -57.81 -13.42
C LEU A 848 53.09 -58.31 -14.08
N PRO A 849 54.16 -58.67 -13.31
CA PRO A 849 54.56 -58.27 -11.94
C PRO A 849 56.08 -57.99 -11.69
N ALA A 850 56.37 -57.34 -10.55
CA ALA A 850 57.54 -57.50 -9.63
C ALA A 850 59.04 -57.34 -10.05
N VAL A 851 59.84 -56.90 -9.05
CA VAL A 851 61.34 -56.85 -8.93
C VAL A 851 62.03 -55.69 -9.68
N SER A 852 62.36 -54.57 -9.00
CA SER A 852 63.63 -54.24 -8.29
C SER A 852 64.81 -53.93 -9.27
N GLN A 853 65.61 -52.86 -9.15
CA GLN A 853 66.08 -52.20 -7.91
C GLN A 853 66.73 -50.80 -8.19
N LYS A 854 66.53 -49.80 -7.28
CA LYS A 854 67.34 -48.56 -7.03
C LYS A 854 67.53 -47.55 -8.20
N HIS A 855 67.70 -46.22 -8.00
CA HIS A 855 68.19 -45.45 -6.83
C HIS A 855 67.56 -44.03 -6.71
N GLN A 856 67.63 -43.47 -5.50
CA GLN A 856 67.65 -42.02 -5.13
C GLN A 856 66.43 -41.11 -5.42
N THR A 857 65.76 -40.72 -4.34
CA THR A 857 65.11 -39.41 -4.15
C THR A 857 65.27 -38.98 -2.68
N GLN A 858 65.27 -37.67 -2.42
CA GLN A 858 65.18 -37.10 -1.07
C GLN A 858 64.18 -35.93 -1.10
N GLU A 859 63.07 -36.10 -0.36
CA GLU A 859 62.24 -35.10 0.35
C GLU A 859 61.65 -33.89 -0.45
N HIS A 860 60.45 -33.38 -0.17
CA HIS A 860 59.64 -33.38 1.07
C HIS A 860 58.12 -33.17 0.78
N LEU A 861 57.27 -33.37 1.81
CA LEU A 861 55.83 -32.99 1.93
C LEU A 861 54.85 -33.85 1.10
N SER A 862 53.78 -34.41 1.66
CA SER A 862 52.86 -33.86 2.68
C SER A 862 52.09 -34.95 3.44
N ASP A 863 51.71 -34.68 4.68
CA ASP A 863 50.56 -35.32 5.33
C ASP A 863 50.02 -34.40 6.43
N SER A 864 48.72 -34.08 6.40
CA SER A 864 47.97 -33.46 7.51
C SER A 864 46.50 -33.29 7.14
N ALA A 865 45.66 -34.16 7.69
CA ALA A 865 44.27 -33.84 7.99
C ALA A 865 44.06 -34.13 9.48
N LEU A 866 43.52 -33.16 10.24
CA LEU A 866 42.52 -33.37 11.30
C LEU A 866 42.21 -32.05 12.04
N ALA A 867 41.03 -32.03 12.65
CA ALA A 867 40.48 -30.90 13.40
C ALA A 867 40.94 -30.91 14.86
N ILE A 868 40.63 -29.83 15.61
CA ILE A 868 40.09 -29.86 16.97
C ILE A 868 39.65 -28.45 17.40
N THR A 869 38.56 -28.38 18.16
CA THR A 869 38.08 -27.21 18.91
C THR A 869 38.26 -27.49 20.39
N TYR A 870 38.73 -26.54 21.21
CA TYR A 870 38.17 -26.16 22.53
C TYR A 870 39.13 -25.36 23.45
N LEU A 871 38.50 -24.49 24.25
CA LEU A 871 38.89 -23.93 25.58
C LEU A 871 39.70 -22.62 25.70
N TRP A 872 39.12 -21.75 26.55
CA TRP A 872 39.65 -20.61 27.32
C TRP A 872 41.01 -20.91 28.03
N ASN A 873 41.79 -19.93 28.53
CA ASN A 873 41.38 -18.70 29.22
C ASN A 873 42.47 -17.60 29.29
N ALA A 874 42.04 -16.41 29.74
CA ALA A 874 42.76 -15.16 30.03
C ALA A 874 44.26 -15.19 30.44
N THR A 875 45.05 -14.23 29.93
CA THR A 875 45.60 -13.10 30.73
C THR A 875 46.30 -12.05 29.85
N SER A 876 46.42 -10.82 30.36
CA SER A 876 46.95 -9.63 29.65
C SER A 876 48.41 -9.30 30.08
N PRO A 877 49.04 -8.17 29.71
CA PRO A 877 50.26 -8.16 28.91
C PRO A 877 51.52 -7.73 29.69
N ASP A 878 52.72 -7.87 29.12
CA ASP A 878 53.71 -6.77 29.11
C ASP A 878 55.02 -7.03 28.33
N LYS A 879 55.59 -5.90 27.84
CA LYS A 879 57.02 -5.54 27.68
C LYS A 879 57.95 -6.25 26.68
N ASN A 880 58.35 -5.41 25.71
CA ASN A 880 59.71 -5.10 25.24
C ASN A 880 60.63 -6.23 24.74
N GLY A 881 60.96 -6.14 23.44
CA GLY A 881 62.05 -6.82 22.75
C GLY A 881 62.18 -6.29 21.34
#